data_AF-A0A7K1W3Q8-F1
#
_entry.id   AF-A0A7K1W3Q8-F1
#
_cell.length_a   1.000
_cell.length_b   1.000
_cell.length_c   1.000
_cell.angle_alpha   90.00
_cell.angle_beta   90.00
_cell.angle_gamma   90.00
#
_symmetry.space_group_name_H-M   'P 1'
#
loop_
_entity.id
_entity.type
_entity.pdbx_description
1 polymer ?
#
loop_
_entity_poly.entity_id
_entity_poly.type
_entity_poly.pdbx_seq_one_letter_code
_entity_poly.pdbx_strand_id
1 'polypeptide(L)'
;MTATTAAAPPIPVPAPPDRTDGPRWARPALYGLLLAVGLAYFSNLSASGYANSFYSAAVQAGSQSWKALFFGSLDAANAITVDKPPAALWPMALSVRLFGLNSWALLAPQVLMGVATAAVLNTAVRRRFGPVAGLIAVGVFALTPVAALMFRFNNPDALLALLMTVTVWCVLRALEEGRTKWLLWAGAAVGLAFLTKTLQAFLILPPLALLYAVCAPVPVRKRLGQLALSTLTMVVAGGWWVAIVELMPASSRPYVGGSQNNSFLELTFGYNGLGRLNGEETGSVGGGGGGRGGGGGGWGETGIGRMFNSEVGGQIAWLLPAALILLVAGLWLTRKAARTDSARAAFLAWGGALVMTAAVFSFMAGIFHQYYTVALAPYIAALVAMGVAVLWEERGGRWPRAVLAVAAATTVVWAYALLGRTPEYLPWLRWAVLVGGLVGAAGLLVVGRFGGRGLVLAVVGLSCAASLAGPTAYTVSTLNSGHQGSIVTAGPSGGGGMGGPGGGGRGGPGAPGGGDGGGQRGGTRPPGGQAPGQGQFPGQAQDGQQGDAPGGTAPGGTASGGTAPGGNGTAPGTSTGTGAGTGFGFGEGMRGGGGGGGMGGLLNGASVSTEAKALLKKDAGAYTWTAAAVGAQNAAGYQLATGHPVMAIGGFNGSDPSPTLAQFKKYVEEGKIHYFVSGGTGGGGMGGNGTSSQISSWVTENFTEVTLGGATFYDLTQPVG
;
A
#
# COMPACT_ATOMS: atom_id res chain seq x y z
N MET A 1 -69.81 3.91 -20.65
CA MET A 1 -68.76 4.94 -20.61
C MET A 1 -67.46 4.29 -20.15
N THR A 2 -66.47 4.16 -21.03
CA THR A 2 -65.14 3.63 -20.70
C THR A 2 -64.22 4.80 -20.35
N ALA A 3 -63.77 4.87 -19.10
CA ALA A 3 -62.88 5.92 -18.63
C ALA A 3 -61.43 5.63 -19.05
N THR A 4 -60.97 6.27 -20.12
CA THR A 4 -59.57 6.17 -20.58
C THR A 4 -58.66 6.93 -19.61
N THR A 5 -57.90 6.21 -18.79
CA THR A 5 -56.87 6.79 -17.93
C THR A 5 -55.72 7.34 -18.78
N ALA A 6 -55.66 8.67 -18.92
CA ALA A 6 -54.55 9.34 -19.59
C ALA A 6 -53.24 9.05 -18.85
N ALA A 7 -52.30 8.40 -19.53
CA ALA A 7 -50.95 8.21 -19.00
C ALA A 7 -50.27 9.58 -18.84
N ALA A 8 -49.66 9.82 -17.67
CA ALA A 8 -48.87 11.02 -17.44
C ALA A 8 -47.73 11.11 -18.49
N PRO A 9 -47.43 12.29 -19.05
CA PRO A 9 -46.40 12.43 -20.06
C PRO A 9 -45.04 11.97 -19.50
N PRO A 10 -44.21 11.27 -20.31
CA PRO A 10 -42.89 10.87 -19.88
C PRO A 10 -42.07 12.11 -19.51
N ILE A 11 -41.42 12.08 -18.34
CA ILE A 11 -40.50 13.13 -17.92
C ILE A 11 -39.45 13.31 -19.03
N PRO A 12 -39.28 14.51 -19.61
CA PRO A 12 -38.28 14.74 -20.63
C PRO A 12 -36.91 14.33 -20.09
N VAL A 13 -36.23 13.42 -20.80
CA VAL A 13 -34.81 13.16 -20.54
C VAL A 13 -34.09 14.48 -20.83
N PRO A 14 -33.47 15.14 -19.83
CA PRO A 14 -32.74 16.36 -20.11
C PRO A 14 -31.64 16.02 -21.10
N ALA A 15 -31.58 16.76 -22.22
CA ALA A 15 -30.41 16.71 -23.08
C ALA A 15 -29.16 16.94 -22.21
N PRO A 16 -28.03 16.24 -22.49
CA PRO A 16 -26.79 16.54 -21.80
C PRO A 16 -26.54 18.05 -21.93
N PRO A 17 -26.31 18.77 -20.81
CA PRO A 17 -26.30 20.21 -20.82
C PRO A 17 -25.30 20.71 -21.86
N ASP A 18 -25.72 21.76 -22.56
CA ASP A 18 -24.92 22.40 -23.60
C ASP A 18 -23.53 22.76 -23.08
N ARG A 19 -22.56 22.98 -23.98
CA ARG A 19 -21.18 23.38 -23.63
C ARG A 19 -21.08 24.83 -23.12
N THR A 20 -21.95 25.18 -22.18
CA THR A 20 -21.79 26.33 -21.29
C THR A 20 -20.54 26.07 -20.44
N ASP A 21 -19.64 27.04 -20.39
CA ASP A 21 -18.32 26.92 -19.76
C ASP A 21 -18.36 26.91 -18.21
N GLY A 22 -19.52 26.62 -17.63
CA GLY A 22 -19.84 26.85 -16.24
C GLY A 22 -19.88 28.34 -15.88
N PRO A 23 -20.06 28.67 -14.60
CA PRO A 23 -19.86 30.04 -14.14
C PRO A 23 -18.38 30.42 -14.27
N ARG A 24 -18.10 31.68 -14.63
CA ARG A 24 -16.74 32.17 -14.95
C ARG A 24 -15.69 31.91 -13.86
N TRP A 25 -16.09 31.79 -12.59
CA TRP A 25 -15.19 31.48 -11.47
C TRP A 25 -14.70 30.02 -11.45
N ALA A 26 -15.40 29.08 -12.10
CA ALA A 26 -15.13 27.64 -11.95
C ALA A 26 -13.76 27.20 -12.48
N ARG A 27 -13.32 27.75 -13.61
CA ARG A 27 -11.99 27.47 -14.17
C ARG A 27 -10.86 28.06 -13.32
N PRO A 28 -10.85 29.37 -12.98
CA PRO A 28 -9.87 29.93 -12.04
C PRO A 28 -9.82 29.21 -10.70
N ALA A 29 -10.97 28.89 -10.09
CA ALA A 29 -11.02 28.17 -8.82
C ALA A 29 -10.44 26.76 -8.92
N LEU A 30 -10.68 26.05 -10.04
CA LEU A 30 -10.05 24.75 -10.30
C LEU A 30 -8.53 24.88 -10.44
N TYR A 31 -8.04 25.81 -11.26
CA TYR A 31 -6.60 25.97 -11.47
C TYR A 31 -5.89 26.42 -10.20
N GLY A 32 -6.47 27.35 -9.43
CA GLY A 32 -5.97 27.75 -8.11
C GLY A 32 -5.93 26.59 -7.12
N LEU A 33 -6.97 25.74 -7.10
CA LEU A 33 -6.99 24.56 -6.23
C LEU A 33 -5.98 23.49 -6.68
N LEU A 34 -5.86 23.20 -7.97
CA LEU A 34 -4.85 22.26 -8.48
C LEU A 34 -3.42 22.76 -8.22
N LEU A 35 -3.18 24.08 -8.34
CA LEU A 35 -1.93 24.71 -7.96
C LEU A 35 -1.67 24.57 -6.45
N ALA A 36 -2.67 24.81 -5.60
CA ALA A 36 -2.55 24.62 -4.15
C ALA A 36 -2.22 23.17 -3.77
N VAL A 37 -2.87 22.18 -4.41
CA VAL A 37 -2.55 20.75 -4.24
C VAL A 37 -1.13 20.45 -4.69
N GLY A 38 -0.71 20.96 -5.86
CA GLY A 38 0.65 20.81 -6.37
C GLY A 38 1.69 21.39 -5.40
N LEU A 39 1.53 22.64 -5.00
CA LEU A 39 2.43 23.31 -4.04
C LEU A 39 2.49 22.58 -2.70
N ALA A 40 1.34 22.14 -2.16
CA ALA A 40 1.28 21.37 -0.92
C ALA A 40 2.04 20.03 -1.05
N TYR A 41 1.85 19.29 -2.14
CA TYR A 41 2.50 17.99 -2.31
C TYR A 41 3.99 18.10 -2.68
N PHE A 42 4.39 19.14 -3.41
CA PHE A 42 5.81 19.47 -3.65
C PHE A 42 6.52 20.00 -2.41
N SER A 43 5.79 20.53 -1.42
CA SER A 43 6.39 21.00 -0.17
C SER A 43 7.13 19.86 0.55
N ASN A 44 8.33 20.16 1.05
CA ASN A 44 9.18 19.24 1.82
C ASN A 44 9.46 17.88 1.14
N LEU A 45 9.31 17.77 -0.19
CA LEU A 45 9.33 16.48 -0.91
C LEU A 45 10.64 15.71 -0.71
N SER A 46 11.78 16.42 -0.65
CA SER A 46 13.10 15.83 -0.48
C SER A 46 13.37 15.22 0.90
N ALA A 47 12.55 15.49 1.91
CA ALA A 47 12.71 14.92 3.26
C ALA A 47 12.54 13.39 3.27
N SER A 48 11.84 12.83 2.27
CA SER A 48 11.71 11.38 2.09
C SER A 48 12.97 10.73 1.50
N GLY A 49 14.02 11.46 1.12
CA GLY A 49 15.27 10.87 0.61
C GLY A 49 15.02 9.95 -0.60
N TYR A 50 15.47 8.69 -0.52
CA TYR A 50 15.18 7.68 -1.55
C TYR A 50 13.83 6.95 -1.37
N ALA A 51 12.98 7.39 -0.43
CA ALA A 51 11.67 6.81 -0.14
C ALA A 51 11.77 5.29 0.08
N ASN A 52 11.18 4.47 -0.81
CA ASN A 52 11.47 3.04 -0.86
C ASN A 52 12.72 2.79 -1.73
N SER A 53 13.83 2.41 -1.10
CA SER A 53 15.11 2.15 -1.77
C SER A 53 15.00 1.10 -2.89
N PHE A 54 14.15 0.06 -2.74
CA PHE A 54 13.98 -0.99 -3.75
C PHE A 54 13.54 -0.44 -5.10
N TYR A 55 12.49 0.40 -5.12
CA TYR A 55 12.04 1.03 -6.36
C TYR A 55 12.97 2.17 -6.81
N SER A 56 13.63 2.89 -5.89
CA SER A 56 14.64 3.90 -6.24
C SER A 56 15.87 3.31 -6.94
N ALA A 57 16.35 2.14 -6.51
CA ALA A 57 17.45 1.43 -7.16
C ALA A 57 17.07 0.99 -8.59
N ALA A 58 15.87 0.44 -8.77
CA ALA A 58 15.36 0.08 -10.10
C ALA A 58 15.16 1.31 -11.02
N VAL A 59 14.76 2.45 -10.44
CA VAL A 59 14.68 3.73 -11.18
C VAL A 59 16.06 4.23 -11.60
N GLN A 60 17.07 4.14 -10.74
CA GLN A 60 18.47 4.45 -11.07
C GLN A 60 18.99 3.51 -12.17
N ALA A 61 18.72 2.21 -12.07
CA ALA A 61 19.07 1.24 -13.10
C ALA A 61 18.43 1.58 -14.45
N GLY A 62 17.13 1.89 -14.46
CA GLY A 62 16.42 2.31 -15.67
C GLY A 62 16.86 3.67 -16.23
N SER A 63 17.39 4.57 -15.40
CA SER A 63 17.97 5.83 -15.88
C SER A 63 19.32 5.62 -16.59
N GLN A 64 20.09 4.61 -16.17
CA GLN A 64 21.38 4.23 -16.77
C GLN A 64 21.23 3.29 -17.98
N SER A 65 20.28 2.34 -17.94
CA SER A 65 20.16 1.26 -18.94
C SER A 65 18.73 1.16 -19.49
N TRP A 66 18.58 1.26 -20.82
CA TRP A 66 17.29 1.05 -21.48
C TRP A 66 16.76 -0.37 -21.30
N LYS A 67 17.64 -1.38 -21.14
CA LYS A 67 17.25 -2.76 -20.84
C LYS A 67 16.67 -2.87 -19.44
N ALA A 68 17.33 -2.27 -18.45
CA ALA A 68 16.83 -2.22 -17.08
C ALA A 68 15.49 -1.45 -16.99
N LEU A 69 15.34 -0.35 -17.73
CA LEU A 69 14.09 0.40 -17.85
C LEU A 69 12.96 -0.47 -18.40
N PHE A 70 13.25 -1.25 -19.44
CA PHE A 70 12.27 -2.11 -20.10
C PHE A 70 11.75 -3.20 -19.16
N PHE A 71 12.62 -3.86 -18.40
CA PHE A 71 12.22 -4.96 -17.51
C PHE A 71 11.81 -4.55 -16.10
N GLY A 72 12.20 -3.36 -15.63
CA GLY A 72 12.11 -2.98 -14.21
C GLY A 72 13.18 -3.67 -13.37
N SER A 73 14.39 -3.80 -13.93
CA SER A 73 15.53 -4.42 -13.26
C SER A 73 16.01 -3.60 -12.07
N LEU A 74 16.36 -4.25 -10.97
CA LEU A 74 16.87 -3.61 -9.77
C LEU A 74 18.20 -2.89 -10.03
N ASP A 75 19.07 -3.51 -10.84
CA ASP A 75 20.42 -3.05 -11.17
C ASP A 75 20.60 -2.84 -12.68
N ALA A 76 21.54 -1.98 -13.08
CA ALA A 76 21.73 -1.61 -14.48
C ALA A 76 22.35 -2.73 -15.34
N ALA A 77 23.05 -3.68 -14.71
CA ALA A 77 23.57 -4.90 -15.34
C ALA A 77 22.53 -6.03 -15.42
N ASN A 78 21.31 -5.78 -14.93
CA ASN A 78 20.10 -6.51 -15.28
C ASN A 78 20.11 -7.98 -14.79
N ALA A 79 20.41 -8.19 -13.51
CA ALA A 79 20.36 -9.51 -12.88
C ALA A 79 18.91 -9.95 -12.57
N ILE A 80 18.14 -9.11 -11.86
CA ILE A 80 16.80 -9.44 -11.35
C ILE A 80 15.85 -8.23 -11.39
N THR A 81 14.55 -8.45 -11.60
CA THR A 81 13.52 -7.39 -11.56
C THR A 81 13.06 -7.07 -10.15
N VAL A 82 12.40 -5.93 -9.99
CA VAL A 82 11.51 -5.71 -8.83
C VAL A 82 10.29 -6.64 -8.90
N ASP A 83 9.55 -6.72 -7.79
CA ASP A 83 8.37 -7.60 -7.62
C ASP A 83 7.10 -7.08 -8.32
N LYS A 84 7.23 -6.24 -9.37
CA LYS A 84 6.15 -5.53 -10.08
C LYS A 84 6.51 -5.33 -11.56
N PRO A 85 5.50 -5.26 -12.45
CA PRO A 85 5.71 -4.77 -13.81
C PRO A 85 6.13 -3.27 -13.82
N PRO A 86 6.82 -2.81 -14.88
CA PRO A 86 7.69 -1.63 -14.79
C PRO A 86 7.02 -0.28 -15.10
N ALA A 87 5.72 -0.22 -15.41
CA ALA A 87 5.10 1.04 -15.85
C ALA A 87 5.13 2.14 -14.76
N ALA A 88 5.13 1.76 -13.48
CA ALA A 88 5.35 2.67 -12.36
C ALA A 88 6.74 3.33 -12.36
N LEU A 89 7.75 2.61 -12.86
CA LEU A 89 9.15 3.03 -12.84
C LEU A 89 9.49 3.96 -14.00
N TRP A 90 8.86 3.80 -15.18
CA TRP A 90 9.22 4.56 -16.37
C TRP A 90 9.21 6.08 -16.19
N PRO A 91 8.17 6.72 -15.60
CA PRO A 91 8.16 8.17 -15.41
C PRO A 91 9.26 8.65 -14.46
N MET A 92 9.55 7.88 -13.41
CA MET A 92 10.62 8.19 -12.46
C MET A 92 12.01 8.02 -13.08
N ALA A 93 12.24 6.96 -13.85
CA ALA A 93 13.52 6.69 -14.49
C ALA A 93 13.82 7.64 -15.65
N LEU A 94 12.80 8.10 -16.39
CA LEU A 94 12.95 9.20 -17.35
C LEU A 94 13.25 10.52 -16.64
N SER A 95 12.57 10.82 -15.52
CA SER A 95 12.84 12.01 -14.70
C SER A 95 14.28 12.00 -14.15
N VAL A 96 14.73 10.89 -13.56
CA VAL A 96 16.11 10.71 -13.07
C VAL A 96 17.14 10.75 -14.20
N ARG A 97 16.80 10.28 -15.41
CA ARG A 97 17.68 10.40 -16.59
C ARG A 97 17.84 11.85 -17.06
N LEU A 98 16.82 12.69 -16.89
CA LEU A 98 16.84 14.11 -17.26
C LEU A 98 17.46 15.02 -16.19
N PHE A 99 17.23 14.73 -14.91
CA PHE A 99 17.58 15.62 -13.79
C PHE A 99 18.62 15.04 -12.82
N GLY A 100 19.18 13.87 -13.13
CA GLY A 100 20.09 13.12 -12.26
C GLY A 100 19.37 12.41 -11.10
N LEU A 101 20.08 11.51 -10.43
CA LEU A 101 19.55 10.81 -9.25
C LEU A 101 19.51 11.74 -8.05
N ASN A 102 18.30 12.14 -7.67
CA ASN A 102 18.01 12.86 -6.44
C ASN A 102 16.55 12.61 -6.00
N SER A 103 16.24 12.92 -4.73
CA SER A 103 14.91 12.70 -4.14
C SER A 103 13.78 13.41 -4.91
N TRP A 104 14.02 14.65 -5.36
CA TRP A 104 13.01 15.40 -6.10
C TRP A 104 12.73 14.77 -7.47
N ALA A 105 13.76 14.39 -8.23
CA ALA A 105 13.60 13.75 -9.54
C ALA A 105 12.86 12.41 -9.45
N LEU A 106 13.06 11.65 -8.36
CA LEU A 106 12.31 10.42 -8.06
C LEU A 106 10.83 10.68 -7.77
N LEU A 107 10.52 11.68 -6.93
CA LEU A 107 9.19 11.84 -6.35
C LEU A 107 8.30 12.85 -7.10
N ALA A 108 8.87 13.78 -7.86
CA ALA A 108 8.12 14.77 -8.63
C ALA A 108 7.08 14.16 -9.61
N PRO A 109 7.38 13.06 -10.34
CA PRO A 109 6.38 12.40 -11.18
C PRO A 109 5.15 11.92 -10.39
N GLN A 110 5.32 11.50 -9.13
CA GLN A 110 4.22 11.05 -8.28
C GLN A 110 3.30 12.21 -7.90
N VAL A 111 3.88 13.37 -7.60
CA VAL A 111 3.10 14.61 -7.31
C VAL A 111 2.29 15.03 -8.54
N LEU A 112 2.90 14.95 -9.74
CA LEU A 112 2.21 15.25 -11.00
C LEU A 112 1.05 14.27 -11.26
N MET A 113 1.21 12.98 -10.93
CA MET A 113 0.11 11.99 -10.98
C MET A 113 -1.01 12.32 -9.98
N GLY A 114 -0.67 12.89 -8.82
CA GLY A 114 -1.65 13.39 -7.83
C GLY A 114 -2.50 14.54 -8.38
N VAL A 115 -1.84 15.55 -8.96
CA VAL A 115 -2.52 16.69 -9.62
C VAL A 115 -3.35 16.22 -10.81
N ALA A 116 -2.85 15.27 -11.62
CA ALA A 116 -3.61 14.67 -12.71
C ALA A 116 -4.84 13.90 -12.20
N THR A 117 -4.71 13.13 -11.11
CA THR A 117 -5.82 12.39 -10.49
C THR A 117 -6.90 13.34 -10.01
N ALA A 118 -6.53 14.43 -9.33
CA ALA A 118 -7.43 15.49 -8.92
C ALA A 118 -8.14 16.14 -10.13
N ALA A 119 -7.42 16.42 -11.22
CA ALA A 119 -7.99 17.03 -12.43
C ALA A 119 -9.00 16.10 -13.16
N VAL A 120 -8.71 14.81 -13.25
CA VAL A 120 -9.62 13.79 -13.80
C VAL A 120 -10.85 13.62 -12.91
N LEU A 121 -10.66 13.48 -11.60
CA LEU A 121 -11.72 13.38 -10.60
C LEU A 121 -12.67 14.59 -10.66
N ASN A 122 -12.12 15.80 -10.67
CA ASN A 122 -12.88 17.04 -10.85
C ASN A 122 -13.69 17.02 -12.15
N THR A 123 -13.06 16.61 -13.25
CA THR A 123 -13.70 16.55 -14.58
C THR A 123 -14.83 15.52 -14.63
N ALA A 124 -14.68 14.38 -13.97
CA ALA A 124 -15.71 13.36 -13.87
C ALA A 124 -16.92 13.83 -13.04
N VAL A 125 -16.67 14.38 -11.84
CA VAL A 125 -17.74 14.82 -10.92
C VAL A 125 -18.44 16.08 -11.45
N ARG A 126 -17.70 17.12 -11.87
CA ARG A 126 -18.30 18.39 -12.28
C ARG A 126 -19.26 18.28 -13.46
N ARG A 127 -19.05 17.27 -14.32
CA ARG A 127 -19.80 17.08 -15.56
C ARG A 127 -21.28 16.76 -15.32
N ARG A 128 -21.63 16.11 -14.21
CA ARG A 128 -23.02 15.79 -13.85
C ARG A 128 -23.53 16.50 -12.60
N PHE A 129 -22.63 16.90 -11.70
CA PHE A 129 -22.96 17.44 -10.37
C PHE A 129 -22.49 18.90 -10.16
N GLY A 130 -22.07 19.57 -11.24
CA GLY A 130 -21.71 20.98 -11.23
C GLY A 130 -20.31 21.30 -10.67
N PRO A 131 -19.83 22.55 -10.85
CA PRO A 131 -18.46 22.93 -10.54
C PRO A 131 -18.12 22.82 -9.04
N VAL A 132 -19.09 23.10 -8.16
CA VAL A 132 -18.90 23.00 -6.70
C VAL A 132 -18.58 21.56 -6.28
N ALA A 133 -19.35 20.57 -6.75
CA ALA A 133 -19.07 19.16 -6.48
C ALA A 133 -17.67 18.77 -6.99
N GLY A 134 -17.28 19.23 -8.17
CA GLY A 134 -15.92 19.02 -8.68
C GLY A 134 -14.84 19.53 -7.72
N LEU A 135 -15.01 20.73 -7.16
CA LEU A 135 -14.03 21.30 -6.22
C LEU A 135 -14.03 20.57 -4.87
N ILE A 136 -15.20 20.16 -4.36
CA ILE A 136 -15.32 19.32 -3.15
C ILE A 136 -14.54 18.01 -3.35
N ALA A 137 -14.68 17.37 -4.52
CA ALA A 137 -13.97 16.12 -4.81
C ALA A 137 -12.44 16.31 -4.78
N VAL A 138 -11.92 17.41 -5.33
CA VAL A 138 -10.48 17.71 -5.25
C VAL A 138 -10.04 17.97 -3.82
N GLY A 139 -10.80 18.78 -3.05
CA GLY A 139 -10.49 19.09 -1.66
C GLY A 139 -10.46 17.85 -0.77
N VAL A 140 -11.48 16.98 -0.87
CA VAL A 140 -11.53 15.72 -0.09
C VAL A 140 -10.39 14.78 -0.47
N PHE A 141 -10.09 14.64 -1.76
CA PHE A 141 -8.96 13.83 -2.23
C PHE A 141 -7.61 14.35 -1.72
N ALA A 142 -7.37 15.66 -1.83
CA ALA A 142 -6.10 16.28 -1.43
C ALA A 142 -5.87 16.33 0.09
N LEU A 143 -6.94 16.34 0.87
CA LEU A 143 -6.90 16.31 2.34
C LEU A 143 -7.01 14.89 2.90
N THR A 144 -6.99 13.84 2.05
CA THR A 144 -6.93 12.45 2.52
C THR A 144 -5.48 12.08 2.85
N PRO A 145 -5.13 11.74 4.12
CA PRO A 145 -3.73 11.59 4.54
C PRO A 145 -2.93 10.58 3.71
N VAL A 146 -3.50 9.40 3.43
CA VAL A 146 -2.82 8.37 2.62
C VAL A 146 -2.64 8.79 1.15
N ALA A 147 -3.47 9.68 0.63
CA ALA A 147 -3.25 10.27 -0.70
C ALA A 147 -2.08 11.26 -0.67
N ALA A 148 -2.01 12.13 0.34
CA ALA A 148 -0.88 13.04 0.52
C ALA A 148 0.45 12.29 0.68
N LEU A 149 0.46 11.15 1.38
CA LEU A 149 1.63 10.27 1.46
C LEU A 149 1.96 9.65 0.08
N MET A 150 1.03 8.90 -0.51
CA MET A 150 1.37 8.03 -1.64
C MET A 150 1.58 8.74 -2.97
N PHE A 151 1.04 9.96 -3.15
CA PHE A 151 1.43 10.83 -4.26
C PHE A 151 2.74 11.61 -4.00
N ARG A 152 3.42 11.34 -2.88
CA ARG A 152 4.78 11.82 -2.54
C ARG A 152 5.75 10.66 -2.27
N PHE A 153 5.40 9.44 -2.72
CA PHE A 153 6.15 8.21 -2.46
C PHE A 153 6.31 7.37 -3.73
N ASN A 154 7.43 6.69 -3.89
CA ASN A 154 7.86 6.03 -5.15
C ASN A 154 7.31 4.61 -5.37
N ASN A 155 6.31 4.17 -4.59
CA ASN A 155 5.62 2.91 -4.83
C ASN A 155 4.67 3.01 -6.05
N PRO A 156 4.20 1.89 -6.63
CA PRO A 156 3.31 1.90 -7.82
C PRO A 156 1.93 2.56 -7.64
N ASP A 157 1.53 2.86 -6.40
CA ASP A 157 0.15 3.18 -6.04
C ASP A 157 -0.38 4.49 -6.64
N ALA A 158 0.48 5.49 -6.87
CA ALA A 158 0.08 6.78 -7.45
C ALA A 158 -0.33 6.67 -8.94
N LEU A 159 0.46 5.98 -9.76
CA LEU A 159 0.10 5.71 -11.17
C LEU A 159 -1.14 4.81 -11.24
N LEU A 160 -1.26 3.82 -10.35
CA LEU A 160 -2.42 2.95 -10.27
C LEU A 160 -3.69 3.74 -9.94
N ALA A 161 -3.66 4.60 -8.92
CA ALA A 161 -4.79 5.44 -8.53
C ALA A 161 -5.22 6.40 -9.66
N LEU A 162 -4.26 6.99 -10.38
CA LEU A 162 -4.54 7.79 -11.58
C LEU A 162 -5.27 6.97 -12.65
N LEU A 163 -4.71 5.82 -13.05
CA LEU A 163 -5.26 5.00 -14.14
C LEU A 163 -6.63 4.39 -13.79
N MET A 164 -6.85 3.98 -12.52
CA MET A 164 -8.17 3.56 -12.06
C MET A 164 -9.20 4.70 -12.07
N THR A 165 -8.79 5.93 -11.71
CA THR A 165 -9.65 7.12 -11.77
C THR A 165 -10.00 7.47 -13.22
N VAL A 166 -9.03 7.38 -14.14
CA VAL A 166 -9.24 7.52 -15.59
C VAL A 166 -10.19 6.44 -16.12
N THR A 167 -10.04 5.19 -15.67
CA THR A 167 -10.92 4.08 -16.06
C THR A 167 -12.38 4.36 -15.69
N VAL A 168 -12.65 4.76 -14.44
CA VAL A 168 -14.03 5.11 -14.00
C VAL A 168 -14.57 6.29 -14.81
N TRP A 169 -13.76 7.34 -15.03
CA TRP A 169 -14.15 8.46 -15.89
C TRP A 169 -14.49 8.02 -17.32
N CYS A 170 -13.65 7.20 -17.95
CA CYS A 170 -13.87 6.66 -19.29
C CYS A 170 -15.15 5.81 -19.38
N VAL A 171 -15.43 4.96 -18.38
CA VAL A 171 -16.69 4.18 -18.34
C VAL A 171 -17.90 5.11 -18.23
N LEU A 172 -17.84 6.17 -17.41
CA LEU A 172 -18.91 7.18 -17.33
C LEU A 172 -19.10 7.93 -18.67
N ARG A 173 -18.01 8.34 -19.33
CA ARG A 173 -18.05 8.93 -20.68
C ARG A 173 -18.63 7.97 -21.73
N ALA A 174 -18.42 6.66 -21.57
CA ALA A 174 -18.99 5.64 -22.44
C ALA A 174 -20.50 5.43 -22.19
N LEU A 175 -20.96 5.58 -20.95
CA LEU A 175 -22.36 5.42 -20.53
C LEU A 175 -23.26 6.57 -20.97
N GLU A 176 -22.74 7.80 -21.08
CA GLU A 176 -23.55 8.97 -21.51
C GLU A 176 -24.16 8.80 -22.92
N GLU A 177 -23.40 8.25 -23.86
CA GLU A 177 -23.76 8.23 -25.29
C GLU A 177 -23.53 6.86 -25.96
N GLY A 178 -23.12 5.84 -25.22
CA GLY A 178 -22.82 4.51 -25.79
C GLY A 178 -21.64 4.47 -26.77
N ARG A 179 -20.74 5.47 -26.73
CA ARG A 179 -19.61 5.63 -27.66
C ARG A 179 -18.48 4.64 -27.33
N THR A 180 -18.22 3.69 -28.25
CA THR A 180 -17.19 2.64 -28.10
C THR A 180 -15.81 3.19 -27.70
N LYS A 181 -15.37 4.31 -28.28
CA LYS A 181 -14.02 4.87 -28.06
C LYS A 181 -13.67 5.08 -26.59
N TRP A 182 -14.65 5.40 -25.75
CA TRP A 182 -14.42 5.62 -24.32
C TRP A 182 -14.20 4.31 -23.56
N LEU A 183 -14.84 3.20 -23.98
CA LEU A 183 -14.48 1.87 -23.48
C LEU A 183 -13.12 1.41 -23.98
N LEU A 184 -12.69 1.78 -25.20
CA LEU A 184 -11.32 1.48 -25.65
C LEU A 184 -10.30 2.18 -24.74
N TRP A 185 -10.52 3.46 -24.43
CA TRP A 185 -9.67 4.18 -23.48
C TRP A 185 -9.73 3.61 -22.05
N ALA A 186 -10.89 3.11 -21.60
CA ALA A 186 -11.00 2.39 -20.33
C ALA A 186 -10.17 1.08 -20.35
N GLY A 187 -10.29 0.28 -21.41
CA GLY A 187 -9.48 -0.93 -21.60
C GLY A 187 -7.98 -0.63 -21.60
N ALA A 188 -7.55 0.37 -22.37
CA ALA A 188 -6.14 0.80 -22.41
C ALA A 188 -5.64 1.26 -21.03
N ALA A 189 -6.44 2.06 -20.29
CA ALA A 189 -6.09 2.51 -18.94
C ALA A 189 -5.96 1.33 -17.96
N VAL A 190 -6.82 0.32 -18.04
CA VAL A 190 -6.70 -0.90 -17.20
C VAL A 190 -5.50 -1.76 -17.62
N GLY A 191 -5.19 -1.87 -18.91
CA GLY A 191 -3.99 -2.58 -19.38
C GLY A 191 -2.69 -1.94 -18.85
N LEU A 192 -2.61 -0.62 -18.86
CA LEU A 192 -1.50 0.13 -18.24
C LEU A 192 -1.51 0.03 -16.71
N ALA A 193 -2.69 -0.02 -16.07
CA ALA A 193 -2.81 -0.22 -14.63
C ALA A 193 -2.35 -1.63 -14.20
N PHE A 194 -2.61 -2.64 -15.03
CA PHE A 194 -2.06 -3.99 -14.86
C PHE A 194 -0.53 -3.99 -14.98
N LEU A 195 0.04 -3.26 -15.95
CA LEU A 195 1.50 -3.04 -16.03
C LEU A 195 2.08 -2.13 -14.93
N THR A 196 1.22 -1.59 -14.06
CA THR A 196 1.62 -0.84 -12.86
C THR A 196 1.58 -1.72 -11.61
N LYS A 197 0.51 -2.51 -11.40
CA LYS A 197 0.32 -3.29 -10.16
C LYS A 197 -0.56 -4.55 -10.32
N THR A 198 -0.43 -5.25 -11.45
CA THR A 198 -1.03 -6.56 -11.76
C THR A 198 -2.54 -6.63 -11.44
N LEU A 199 -2.99 -7.68 -10.74
CA LEU A 199 -4.40 -7.96 -10.48
C LEU A 199 -5.07 -6.94 -9.55
N GLN A 200 -4.32 -6.09 -8.82
CA GLN A 200 -4.94 -4.99 -8.06
C GLN A 200 -5.69 -4.02 -8.97
N ALA A 201 -5.28 -3.86 -10.23
CA ALA A 201 -5.99 -3.05 -11.23
C ALA A 201 -7.37 -3.63 -11.60
N PHE A 202 -7.59 -4.94 -11.42
CA PHE A 202 -8.81 -5.62 -11.84
C PHE A 202 -9.94 -5.54 -10.80
N LEU A 203 -9.67 -5.05 -9.58
CA LEU A 203 -10.68 -4.93 -8.51
C LEU A 203 -11.89 -4.06 -8.91
N ILE A 204 -11.69 -3.09 -9.82
CA ILE A 204 -12.79 -2.24 -10.33
C ILE A 204 -13.53 -2.83 -11.53
N LEU A 205 -13.03 -3.91 -12.15
CA LEU A 205 -13.62 -4.45 -13.38
C LEU A 205 -15.02 -5.03 -13.17
N PRO A 206 -15.30 -5.90 -12.17
CA PRO A 206 -16.63 -6.49 -12.01
C PRO A 206 -17.78 -5.46 -11.88
N PRO A 207 -17.71 -4.43 -11.01
CA PRO A 207 -18.79 -3.45 -10.91
C PRO A 207 -18.93 -2.58 -12.17
N LEU A 208 -17.82 -2.20 -12.82
CA LEU A 208 -17.86 -1.34 -14.01
C LEU A 208 -18.36 -2.09 -15.26
N ALA A 209 -17.94 -3.35 -15.45
CA ALA A 209 -18.39 -4.18 -16.57
C ALA A 209 -19.89 -4.51 -16.45
N LEU A 210 -20.35 -4.89 -15.24
CA LEU A 210 -21.77 -5.12 -14.95
C LEU A 210 -22.60 -3.85 -15.19
N LEU A 211 -22.13 -2.70 -14.68
CA LEU A 211 -22.77 -1.41 -14.92
C LEU A 211 -22.91 -1.13 -16.42
N TYR A 212 -21.87 -1.33 -17.22
CA TYR A 212 -21.95 -1.10 -18.66
C TYR A 212 -22.92 -2.06 -19.36
N ALA A 213 -22.85 -3.36 -19.05
CA ALA A 213 -23.74 -4.37 -19.61
C ALA A 213 -25.23 -4.07 -19.36
N VAL A 214 -25.57 -3.58 -18.17
CA VAL A 214 -26.95 -3.27 -17.78
C VAL A 214 -27.40 -1.87 -18.24
N CYS A 215 -26.58 -0.85 -18.01
CA CYS A 215 -26.99 0.55 -18.09
C CYS A 215 -26.67 1.26 -19.41
N ALA A 216 -25.79 0.73 -20.28
CA ALA A 216 -25.43 1.44 -21.51
C ALA A 216 -26.65 1.71 -22.44
N PRO A 217 -26.70 2.89 -23.11
CA PRO A 217 -27.83 3.32 -23.93
C PRO A 217 -27.79 2.75 -25.37
N VAL A 218 -27.42 1.48 -25.52
CA VAL A 218 -27.30 0.79 -26.82
C VAL A 218 -27.92 -0.62 -26.77
N PRO A 219 -28.18 -1.29 -27.91
CA PRO A 219 -28.67 -2.67 -27.94
C PRO A 219 -27.70 -3.65 -27.25
N VAL A 220 -28.23 -4.70 -26.62
CA VAL A 220 -27.44 -5.65 -25.81
C VAL A 220 -26.26 -6.26 -26.58
N ARG A 221 -26.48 -6.70 -27.84
CA ARG A 221 -25.40 -7.20 -28.71
C ARG A 221 -24.23 -6.21 -28.85
N LYS A 222 -24.53 -4.91 -28.97
CA LYS A 222 -23.51 -3.85 -29.06
C LYS A 222 -22.78 -3.67 -27.73
N ARG A 223 -23.45 -3.78 -26.57
CA ARG A 223 -22.79 -3.73 -25.25
C ARG A 223 -21.78 -4.85 -25.09
N LEU A 224 -22.17 -6.08 -25.42
CA LEU A 224 -21.31 -7.27 -25.35
C LEU A 224 -20.10 -7.12 -26.29
N GLY A 225 -20.31 -6.69 -27.54
CA GLY A 225 -19.21 -6.42 -28.47
C GLY A 225 -18.28 -5.29 -28.01
N GLN A 226 -18.82 -4.23 -27.39
CA GLN A 226 -18.02 -3.13 -26.84
C GLN A 226 -17.22 -3.54 -25.60
N LEU A 227 -17.79 -4.40 -24.74
CA LEU A 227 -17.07 -5.00 -23.61
C LEU A 227 -15.97 -5.95 -24.11
N ALA A 228 -16.26 -6.82 -25.07
CA ALA A 228 -15.25 -7.70 -25.68
C ALA A 228 -14.10 -6.90 -26.31
N LEU A 229 -14.40 -5.81 -27.03
CA LEU A 229 -13.38 -4.95 -27.62
C LEU A 229 -12.60 -4.12 -26.57
N SER A 230 -13.25 -3.75 -25.46
CA SER A 230 -12.59 -3.15 -24.28
C SER A 230 -11.60 -4.14 -23.65
N THR A 231 -12.01 -5.39 -23.45
CA THR A 231 -11.15 -6.48 -22.95
C THR A 231 -9.99 -6.75 -23.89
N LEU A 232 -10.22 -6.80 -25.21
CA LEU A 232 -9.14 -6.94 -26.19
C LEU A 232 -8.16 -5.76 -26.10
N THR A 233 -8.65 -4.52 -25.94
CA THR A 233 -7.79 -3.34 -25.80
C THR A 233 -6.97 -3.40 -24.50
N MET A 234 -7.54 -3.90 -23.41
CA MET A 234 -6.83 -4.16 -22.14
C MET A 234 -5.73 -5.22 -22.30
N VAL A 235 -6.05 -6.34 -22.97
CA VAL A 235 -5.09 -7.41 -23.26
C VAL A 235 -3.97 -6.93 -24.18
N VAL A 236 -4.26 -6.10 -25.20
CA VAL A 236 -3.21 -5.51 -26.05
C VAL A 236 -2.35 -4.52 -25.27
N ALA A 237 -2.96 -3.61 -24.50
CA ALA A 237 -2.24 -2.55 -23.79
C ALA A 237 -1.39 -3.05 -22.60
N GLY A 238 -1.81 -4.12 -21.93
CA GLY A 238 -1.05 -4.74 -20.83
C GLY A 238 -0.24 -5.96 -21.25
N GLY A 239 -0.77 -6.80 -22.12
CA GLY A 239 -0.21 -8.12 -22.44
C GLY A 239 0.98 -8.12 -23.40
N TRP A 240 1.23 -7.04 -24.16
CA TRP A 240 2.38 -6.96 -25.06
C TRP A 240 3.72 -7.13 -24.33
N TRP A 241 3.88 -6.48 -23.17
CA TRP A 241 5.09 -6.57 -22.35
C TRP A 241 5.19 -7.95 -21.69
N VAL A 242 4.07 -8.47 -21.19
CA VAL A 242 4.00 -9.83 -20.60
C VAL A 242 4.43 -10.88 -21.61
N ALA A 243 3.93 -10.79 -22.86
CA ALA A 243 4.31 -11.69 -23.94
C ALA A 243 5.82 -11.62 -24.23
N ILE A 244 6.42 -10.42 -24.25
CA ILE A 244 7.87 -10.29 -24.44
C ILE A 244 8.64 -10.93 -23.27
N VAL A 245 8.21 -10.73 -22.02
CA VAL A 245 8.90 -11.31 -20.84
C VAL A 245 8.80 -12.83 -20.80
N GLU A 246 7.62 -13.41 -21.03
CA GLU A 246 7.43 -14.86 -20.99
C GLU A 246 8.04 -15.57 -22.20
N LEU A 247 8.00 -14.97 -23.41
CA LEU A 247 8.50 -15.61 -24.64
C LEU A 247 10.00 -15.37 -24.88
N MET A 248 10.62 -14.39 -24.22
CA MET A 248 12.06 -14.14 -24.37
C MET A 248 12.88 -15.19 -23.59
N PRO A 249 13.91 -15.81 -24.20
CA PRO A 249 14.76 -16.78 -23.52
C PRO A 249 15.33 -16.26 -22.20
N ALA A 250 15.34 -17.10 -21.16
CA ALA A 250 15.78 -16.72 -19.82
C ALA A 250 17.22 -16.18 -19.76
N SER A 251 18.09 -16.56 -20.70
CA SER A 251 19.46 -16.03 -20.83
C SER A 251 19.54 -14.61 -21.41
N SER A 252 18.46 -14.13 -22.05
CA SER A 252 18.41 -12.80 -22.68
C SER A 252 17.73 -11.73 -21.81
N ARG A 253 17.03 -12.13 -20.73
CA ARG A 253 16.23 -11.27 -19.83
C ARG A 253 16.70 -11.41 -18.37
N PRO A 254 16.35 -10.48 -17.45
CA PRO A 254 16.65 -10.67 -16.03
C PRO A 254 15.78 -11.80 -15.44
N TYR A 255 16.14 -12.25 -14.23
CA TYR A 255 15.24 -13.07 -13.42
C TYR A 255 14.01 -12.25 -12.99
N VAL A 256 12.82 -12.84 -13.01
CA VAL A 256 11.59 -12.18 -12.54
C VAL A 256 11.50 -12.29 -11.02
N GLY A 257 11.77 -11.18 -10.33
CA GLY A 257 11.80 -11.12 -8.86
C GLY A 257 10.43 -11.41 -8.22
N GLY A 258 10.44 -12.16 -7.12
CA GLY A 258 9.24 -12.65 -6.42
C GLY A 258 8.57 -13.85 -7.08
N SER A 259 9.22 -14.51 -8.04
CA SER A 259 8.81 -15.81 -8.61
C SER A 259 9.80 -16.90 -8.18
N GLN A 260 9.40 -18.17 -8.29
CA GLN A 260 10.27 -19.31 -8.05
C GLN A 260 10.77 -19.93 -9.36
N ASN A 261 9.98 -19.87 -10.44
CA ASN A 261 10.30 -20.47 -11.73
C ASN A 261 10.68 -19.44 -12.81
N ASN A 262 11.10 -18.23 -12.41
CA ASN A 262 11.46 -17.15 -13.33
C ASN A 262 10.31 -16.72 -14.28
N SER A 263 9.07 -16.70 -13.78
CA SER A 263 7.87 -16.36 -14.55
C SER A 263 7.10 -15.20 -13.93
N PHE A 264 6.70 -14.26 -14.78
CA PHE A 264 5.85 -13.13 -14.42
C PHE A 264 4.37 -13.55 -14.30
N LEU A 265 3.93 -14.58 -15.03
CA LEU A 265 2.60 -15.18 -14.83
C LEU A 265 2.49 -15.87 -13.47
N GLU A 266 3.52 -16.60 -13.04
CA GLU A 266 3.59 -17.17 -11.69
C GLU A 266 3.51 -16.06 -10.62
N LEU A 267 4.34 -15.02 -10.74
CA LEU A 267 4.29 -13.84 -9.87
C LEU A 267 2.89 -13.20 -9.83
N THR A 268 2.25 -13.05 -10.99
CA THR A 268 0.96 -12.37 -11.18
C THR A 268 -0.20 -13.13 -10.54
N PHE A 269 -0.26 -14.46 -10.70
CA PHE A 269 -1.36 -15.27 -10.19
C PHE A 269 -1.11 -15.82 -8.78
N GLY A 270 0.15 -16.04 -8.40
CA GLY A 270 0.59 -16.42 -7.06
C GLY A 270 0.67 -15.23 -6.10
N TYR A 271 1.88 -14.89 -5.64
CA TYR A 271 2.13 -13.90 -4.57
C TYR A 271 1.50 -12.51 -4.80
N ASN A 272 1.50 -11.95 -6.03
CA ASN A 272 0.84 -10.67 -6.31
C ASN A 272 -0.65 -10.81 -6.66
N GLY A 273 -1.21 -12.01 -6.61
CA GLY A 273 -2.55 -12.33 -7.09
C GLY A 273 -3.37 -13.07 -6.05
N LEU A 274 -3.64 -14.35 -6.30
CA LEU A 274 -4.52 -15.17 -5.48
C LEU A 274 -3.92 -15.44 -4.09
N GLY A 275 -2.59 -15.48 -3.98
CA GLY A 275 -1.87 -15.60 -2.70
C GLY A 275 -2.24 -14.50 -1.70
N ARG A 276 -2.57 -13.29 -2.18
CA ARG A 276 -3.07 -12.20 -1.33
C ARG A 276 -4.39 -12.54 -0.66
N LEU A 277 -5.26 -13.28 -1.35
CA LEU A 277 -6.61 -13.57 -0.88
C LEU A 277 -6.59 -14.66 0.19
N ASN A 278 -5.82 -15.74 -0.01
CA ASN A 278 -5.78 -16.90 0.88
C ASN A 278 -4.61 -16.93 1.87
N GLY A 279 -3.57 -16.11 1.67
CA GLY A 279 -2.35 -16.08 2.50
C GLY A 279 -1.23 -17.01 2.03
N GLU A 280 -1.39 -17.69 0.90
CA GLU A 280 -0.37 -18.61 0.34
C GLU A 280 0.60 -17.82 -0.54
N GLU A 281 1.61 -17.22 0.10
CA GLU A 281 2.50 -16.25 -0.52
C GLU A 281 3.97 -16.72 -0.55
N THR A 282 4.27 -17.77 -1.32
CA THR A 282 5.66 -18.17 -1.60
C THR A 282 6.42 -17.06 -2.34
N GLY A 283 7.69 -16.80 -1.99
CA GLY A 283 8.48 -15.68 -2.55
C GLY A 283 8.18 -14.30 -1.92
N SER A 284 7.28 -14.25 -0.93
CA SER A 284 6.80 -13.02 -0.31
C SER A 284 7.67 -12.48 0.83
N VAL A 285 7.53 -11.18 1.12
CA VAL A 285 8.14 -10.54 2.28
C VAL A 285 7.59 -11.19 3.56
N GLY A 286 8.43 -11.86 4.35
CA GLY A 286 7.98 -12.62 5.52
C GLY A 286 7.39 -14.01 5.23
N GLY A 287 7.62 -14.56 4.02
CA GLY A 287 7.26 -15.94 3.69
C GLY A 287 8.03 -16.97 4.53
N GLY A 288 7.40 -17.47 5.60
CA GLY A 288 8.01 -18.42 6.52
C GLY A 288 7.15 -18.72 7.75
N GLY A 289 5.89 -19.13 7.56
CA GLY A 289 4.99 -19.36 8.70
C GLY A 289 3.56 -19.71 8.32
N GLY A 290 3.35 -20.91 7.76
CA GLY A 290 2.02 -21.49 7.53
C GLY A 290 1.31 -21.89 8.82
N GLY A 291 1.01 -20.91 9.69
CA GLY A 291 0.19 -21.11 10.89
C GLY A 291 -1.28 -21.28 10.51
N ARG A 292 -1.77 -22.52 10.45
CA ARG A 292 -3.20 -22.82 10.30
C ARG A 292 -3.96 -22.38 11.56
N GLY A 293 -4.36 -21.11 11.60
CA GLY A 293 -5.19 -20.53 12.65
C GLY A 293 -6.03 -19.39 12.08
N GLY A 294 -7.35 -19.45 12.28
CA GLY A 294 -8.29 -18.44 11.78
C GLY A 294 -8.13 -17.08 12.47
N GLY A 295 -7.22 -16.27 11.95
CA GLY A 295 -6.93 -14.90 12.32
C GLY A 295 -5.92 -14.38 11.31
N GLY A 296 -6.04 -13.11 10.90
CA GLY A 296 -5.15 -12.55 9.88
C GLY A 296 -3.68 -12.81 10.20
N GLY A 297 -2.86 -13.09 9.18
CA GLY A 297 -1.42 -13.32 9.36
C GLY A 297 -0.70 -12.10 9.97
N GLY A 298 0.63 -12.06 9.90
CA GLY A 298 1.45 -10.93 10.43
C GLY A 298 1.17 -9.53 9.86
N TRP A 299 0.09 -9.37 9.09
CA TRP A 299 -0.37 -8.20 8.34
C TRP A 299 -1.72 -7.64 8.82
N GLY A 300 -2.22 -8.10 9.98
CA GLY A 300 -3.32 -7.45 10.71
C GLY A 300 -4.69 -8.09 10.49
N GLU A 301 -5.62 -7.77 11.40
CA GLU A 301 -6.93 -8.41 11.50
C GLU A 301 -7.75 -8.30 10.20
N THR A 302 -8.20 -9.44 9.66
CA THR A 302 -9.14 -9.52 8.54
C THR A 302 -10.58 -9.29 9.02
N GLY A 303 -11.42 -8.71 8.17
CA GLY A 303 -12.86 -8.58 8.41
C GLY A 303 -13.41 -7.19 8.08
N ILE A 304 -14.73 -7.06 8.13
CA ILE A 304 -15.47 -5.83 7.78
C ILE A 304 -15.01 -4.59 8.58
N GLY A 305 -14.45 -4.80 9.77
CA GLY A 305 -13.88 -3.75 10.62
C GLY A 305 -12.49 -3.25 10.20
N ARG A 306 -11.75 -3.96 9.33
CA ARG A 306 -10.34 -3.64 9.01
C ARG A 306 -10.14 -2.20 8.57
N MET A 307 -10.99 -1.67 7.67
CA MET A 307 -10.88 -0.28 7.21
C MET A 307 -11.05 0.76 8.33
N PHE A 308 -11.65 0.38 9.46
CA PHE A 308 -11.94 1.24 10.60
C PHE A 308 -11.02 0.96 11.81
N ASN A 309 -10.21 -0.09 11.78
CA ASN A 309 -9.32 -0.49 12.88
C ASN A 309 -8.23 0.57 13.17
N SER A 310 -7.45 0.39 14.23
CA SER A 310 -6.37 1.31 14.65
C SER A 310 -5.32 1.58 13.56
N GLU A 311 -4.98 0.55 12.77
CA GLU A 311 -3.96 0.58 11.72
C GLU A 311 -4.41 1.38 10.49
N VAL A 312 -5.62 1.11 9.99
CA VAL A 312 -6.08 1.63 8.68
C VAL A 312 -6.95 2.88 8.83
N GLY A 313 -7.67 3.03 9.94
CA GLY A 313 -8.68 4.08 10.10
C GLY A 313 -8.13 5.51 9.91
N GLY A 314 -6.93 5.78 10.44
CA GLY A 314 -6.26 7.08 10.31
C GLY A 314 -5.73 7.40 8.90
N GLN A 315 -5.58 6.39 8.04
CA GLN A 315 -5.09 6.53 6.67
C GLN A 315 -6.18 7.07 5.73
N ILE A 316 -7.37 6.46 5.79
CA ILE A 316 -8.40 6.59 4.74
C ILE A 316 -9.83 6.80 5.28
N ALA A 317 -10.13 6.37 6.51
CA ALA A 317 -11.53 6.17 6.92
C ALA A 317 -12.25 7.45 7.38
N TRP A 318 -11.57 8.60 7.42
CA TRP A 318 -12.11 9.89 7.88
C TRP A 318 -13.49 10.23 7.31
N LEU A 319 -13.65 10.05 5.99
CA LEU A 319 -14.90 10.34 5.27
C LEU A 319 -15.57 9.07 4.69
N LEU A 320 -15.03 7.88 4.99
CA LEU A 320 -15.58 6.61 4.50
C LEU A 320 -17.02 6.36 5.00
N PRO A 321 -17.38 6.56 6.29
CA PRO A 321 -18.77 6.42 6.74
C PRO A 321 -19.74 7.35 5.97
N ALA A 322 -19.35 8.62 5.77
CA ALA A 322 -20.15 9.56 5.01
C ALA A 322 -20.28 9.16 3.54
N ALA A 323 -19.20 8.71 2.89
CA ALA A 323 -19.25 8.23 1.51
C ALA A 323 -20.25 7.06 1.33
N LEU A 324 -20.35 6.15 2.31
CA LEU A 324 -21.30 5.05 2.29
C LEU A 324 -22.76 5.52 2.52
N ILE A 325 -23.00 6.42 3.49
CA ILE A 325 -24.31 7.04 3.72
C ILE A 325 -24.78 7.79 2.47
N LEU A 326 -23.88 8.57 1.86
CA LEU A 326 -24.14 9.39 0.67
C LEU A 326 -24.33 8.55 -0.60
N LEU A 327 -23.65 7.40 -0.71
CA LEU A 327 -23.91 6.41 -1.75
C LEU A 327 -25.34 5.85 -1.65
N VAL A 328 -25.75 5.40 -0.46
CA VAL A 328 -27.11 4.87 -0.25
C VAL A 328 -28.17 5.95 -0.53
N ALA A 329 -27.95 7.17 -0.06
CA ALA A 329 -28.86 8.29 -0.29
C ALA A 329 -28.95 8.69 -1.78
N GLY A 330 -27.83 8.74 -2.49
CA GLY A 330 -27.77 9.02 -3.93
C GLY A 330 -28.46 7.94 -4.78
N LEU A 331 -28.28 6.67 -4.42
CA LEU A 331 -29.01 5.55 -5.05
C LEU A 331 -30.51 5.58 -4.71
N TRP A 332 -30.90 6.00 -3.50
CA TRP A 332 -32.30 6.15 -3.11
C TRP A 332 -33.00 7.30 -3.87
N LEU A 333 -32.34 8.46 -4.00
CA LEU A 333 -32.79 9.58 -4.84
C LEU A 333 -33.04 9.12 -6.28
N THR A 334 -32.07 8.42 -6.85
CA THR A 334 -32.10 7.98 -8.24
C THR A 334 -32.84 6.66 -8.47
N ARG A 335 -33.49 6.07 -7.44
CA ARG A 335 -34.13 4.74 -7.53
C ARG A 335 -35.25 4.62 -8.56
N LYS A 336 -35.92 5.75 -8.87
CA LYS A 336 -36.98 5.83 -9.88
C LYS A 336 -36.45 6.29 -11.26
N ALA A 337 -35.17 6.65 -11.36
CA ALA A 337 -34.58 7.08 -12.62
C ALA A 337 -34.39 5.88 -13.56
N ALA A 338 -34.41 6.16 -14.87
CA ALA A 338 -34.17 5.14 -15.90
C ALA A 338 -32.80 4.47 -15.69
N ARG A 339 -32.64 3.22 -16.14
CA ARG A 339 -31.35 2.50 -16.05
C ARG A 339 -30.18 3.23 -16.74
N THR A 340 -30.47 4.13 -17.67
CA THR A 340 -29.51 4.96 -18.43
C THR A 340 -29.23 6.31 -17.75
N ASP A 341 -29.78 6.60 -16.58
CA ASP A 341 -29.53 7.88 -15.89
C ASP A 341 -28.07 8.03 -15.47
N SER A 342 -27.50 9.18 -15.80
CA SER A 342 -26.08 9.48 -15.61
C SER A 342 -25.69 9.75 -14.16
N ALA A 343 -26.61 10.24 -13.31
CA ALA A 343 -26.33 10.42 -11.88
C ALA A 343 -26.32 9.07 -11.17
N ARG A 344 -27.31 8.21 -11.44
CA ARG A 344 -27.36 6.84 -10.94
C ARG A 344 -26.15 6.03 -11.38
N ALA A 345 -25.77 6.13 -12.65
CA ALA A 345 -24.57 5.48 -13.18
C ALA A 345 -23.29 5.95 -12.46
N ALA A 346 -23.17 7.24 -12.12
CA ALA A 346 -22.04 7.75 -11.36
C ALA A 346 -21.96 7.18 -9.94
N PHE A 347 -23.08 7.15 -9.20
CA PHE A 347 -23.13 6.50 -7.88
C PHE A 347 -22.79 5.00 -7.95
N LEU A 348 -23.29 4.28 -8.95
CA LEU A 348 -22.98 2.86 -9.15
C LEU A 348 -21.51 2.61 -9.54
N ALA A 349 -20.91 3.48 -10.37
CA ALA A 349 -19.51 3.33 -10.80
C ALA A 349 -18.53 3.58 -9.65
N TRP A 350 -18.63 4.75 -9.00
CA TRP A 350 -17.75 5.12 -7.88
C TRP A 350 -18.04 4.28 -6.63
N GLY A 351 -19.31 4.00 -6.34
CA GLY A 351 -19.74 3.17 -5.22
C GLY A 351 -19.39 1.70 -5.39
N GLY A 352 -19.59 1.14 -6.58
CA GLY A 352 -19.21 -0.24 -6.88
C GLY A 352 -17.70 -0.45 -6.80
N ALA A 353 -16.90 0.49 -7.33
CA ALA A 353 -15.45 0.48 -7.18
C ALA A 353 -15.03 0.57 -5.70
N LEU A 354 -15.60 1.51 -4.93
CA LEU A 354 -15.33 1.63 -3.49
C LEU A 354 -15.64 0.34 -2.73
N VAL A 355 -16.85 -0.19 -2.87
CA VAL A 355 -17.31 -1.35 -2.11
C VAL A 355 -16.50 -2.60 -2.47
N MET A 356 -16.23 -2.84 -3.77
CA MET A 356 -15.44 -4.00 -4.19
C MET A 356 -14.00 -3.93 -3.68
N THR A 357 -13.31 -2.79 -3.88
CA THR A 357 -11.92 -2.63 -3.41
C THR A 357 -11.83 -2.67 -1.89
N ALA A 358 -12.74 -2.01 -1.16
CA ALA A 358 -12.75 -2.03 0.30
C ALA A 358 -13.09 -3.42 0.86
N ALA A 359 -13.98 -4.19 0.22
CA ALA A 359 -14.28 -5.56 0.62
C ALA A 359 -13.06 -6.48 0.44
N VAL A 360 -12.42 -6.48 -0.74
CA VAL A 360 -11.22 -7.29 -0.97
C VAL A 360 -10.11 -6.91 0.01
N PHE A 361 -9.84 -5.62 0.21
CA PHE A 361 -8.87 -5.14 1.20
C PHE A 361 -9.23 -5.54 2.64
N SER A 362 -10.51 -5.63 2.97
CA SER A 362 -10.97 -6.06 4.30
C SER A 362 -10.76 -7.55 4.55
N PHE A 363 -10.96 -8.40 3.54
CA PHE A 363 -10.96 -9.86 3.70
C PHE A 363 -9.69 -10.58 3.21
N MET A 364 -8.81 -9.94 2.44
CA MET A 364 -7.59 -10.57 1.93
C MET A 364 -6.61 -10.93 3.07
N ALA A 365 -6.16 -12.19 3.12
CA ALA A 365 -5.45 -12.77 4.26
C ALA A 365 -3.90 -12.69 4.19
N GLY A 366 -3.34 -12.48 2.98
CA GLY A 366 -1.90 -12.29 2.76
C GLY A 366 -1.43 -10.85 3.05
N ILE A 367 -0.28 -10.45 2.49
CA ILE A 367 0.33 -9.13 2.73
C ILE A 367 -0.69 -8.01 2.50
N PHE A 368 -0.99 -7.31 3.60
CA PHE A 368 -1.74 -6.07 3.63
C PHE A 368 -0.85 -4.94 4.14
N HIS A 369 -0.66 -3.90 3.32
CA HIS A 369 -0.03 -2.66 3.77
C HIS A 369 -1.09 -1.55 3.90
N GLN A 370 -1.04 -0.80 5.00
CA GLN A 370 -2.00 0.27 5.30
C GLN A 370 -2.14 1.28 4.14
N TYR A 371 -1.03 1.59 3.47
CA TYR A 371 -1.01 2.54 2.35
C TYR A 371 -1.73 2.09 1.08
N TYR A 372 -2.05 0.79 0.90
CA TYR A 372 -2.83 0.30 -0.25
C TYR A 372 -4.20 0.99 -0.35
N THR A 373 -4.73 1.49 0.76
CA THR A 373 -6.02 2.18 0.83
C THR A 373 -6.09 3.50 0.08
N VAL A 374 -4.98 4.06 -0.42
CA VAL A 374 -5.02 5.19 -1.37
C VAL A 374 -5.88 4.91 -2.61
N ALA A 375 -6.01 3.64 -3.02
CA ALA A 375 -6.92 3.21 -4.08
C ALA A 375 -8.39 3.66 -3.83
N LEU A 376 -8.81 3.78 -2.58
CA LEU A 376 -10.17 4.19 -2.20
C LEU A 376 -10.38 5.72 -2.24
N ALA A 377 -9.30 6.51 -2.17
CA ALA A 377 -9.38 7.96 -1.96
C ALA A 377 -10.15 8.70 -3.07
N PRO A 378 -9.95 8.42 -4.39
CA PRO A 378 -10.74 9.05 -5.45
C PRO A 378 -12.23 8.69 -5.35
N TYR A 379 -12.55 7.48 -4.88
CA TYR A 379 -13.93 6.98 -4.83
C TYR A 379 -14.70 7.59 -3.65
N ILE A 380 -14.08 7.66 -2.48
CA ILE A 380 -14.61 8.39 -1.30
C ILE A 380 -14.84 9.86 -1.67
N ALA A 381 -13.85 10.51 -2.28
CA ALA A 381 -13.93 11.90 -2.70
C ALA A 381 -15.05 12.16 -3.71
N ALA A 382 -15.23 11.27 -4.69
CA ALA A 382 -16.35 11.35 -5.64
C ALA A 382 -17.70 11.23 -4.93
N LEU A 383 -17.89 10.20 -4.09
CA LEU A 383 -19.17 9.92 -3.43
C LEU A 383 -19.58 11.01 -2.44
N VAL A 384 -18.62 11.54 -1.66
CA VAL A 384 -18.84 12.69 -0.78
C VAL A 384 -19.30 13.90 -1.58
N ALA A 385 -18.57 14.25 -2.64
CA ALA A 385 -18.90 15.40 -3.48
C ALA A 385 -20.26 15.29 -4.17
N MET A 386 -20.53 14.15 -4.82
CA MET A 386 -21.78 13.91 -5.53
C MET A 386 -22.98 13.88 -4.57
N GLY A 387 -22.87 13.17 -3.45
CA GLY A 387 -23.95 13.04 -2.48
C GLY A 387 -24.27 14.35 -1.77
N VAL A 388 -23.24 15.10 -1.33
CA VAL A 388 -23.45 16.42 -0.73
C VAL A 388 -24.12 17.37 -1.73
N ALA A 389 -23.68 17.38 -2.99
CA ALA A 389 -24.27 18.26 -4.01
C ALA A 389 -25.77 17.99 -4.24
N VAL A 390 -26.17 16.74 -4.50
CA VAL A 390 -27.57 16.41 -4.79
C VAL A 390 -28.47 16.60 -3.56
N LEU A 391 -28.02 16.19 -2.36
CA LEU A 391 -28.81 16.42 -1.14
C LEU A 391 -28.91 17.91 -0.79
N TRP A 392 -27.91 18.71 -1.15
CA TRP A 392 -27.96 20.16 -1.00
C TRP A 392 -28.92 20.81 -1.99
N GLU A 393 -29.00 20.34 -3.23
CA GLU A 393 -30.03 20.76 -4.19
C GLU A 393 -31.44 20.48 -3.63
N GLU A 394 -31.64 19.27 -3.09
CA GLU A 394 -32.91 18.80 -2.49
C GLU A 394 -33.20 19.33 -1.07
N ARG A 395 -32.38 20.24 -0.52
CA ARG A 395 -32.44 20.70 0.89
C ARG A 395 -33.78 21.32 1.36
N GLY A 396 -34.71 21.60 0.45
CA GLY A 396 -36.08 21.99 0.80
C GLY A 396 -36.80 20.89 1.60
N GLY A 397 -36.58 19.61 1.23
CA GLY A 397 -37.13 18.47 1.95
C GLY A 397 -36.59 18.35 3.38
N ARG A 398 -37.33 17.65 4.26
CA ARG A 398 -36.85 17.31 5.62
C ARG A 398 -35.78 16.21 5.57
N TRP A 399 -35.99 15.19 4.73
CA TRP A 399 -35.13 14.01 4.69
C TRP A 399 -33.72 14.28 4.13
N PRO A 400 -33.48 15.13 3.09
CA PRO A 400 -32.13 15.39 2.58
C PRO A 400 -31.28 16.15 3.60
N ARG A 401 -31.89 17.11 4.30
CA ARG A 401 -31.29 17.81 5.46
C ARG A 401 -30.94 16.85 6.58
N ALA A 402 -31.83 15.91 6.91
CA ALA A 402 -31.56 14.87 7.91
C ALA A 402 -30.37 13.98 7.49
N VAL A 403 -30.28 13.56 6.23
CA VAL A 403 -29.14 12.77 5.74
C VAL A 403 -27.84 13.56 5.73
N LEU A 404 -27.84 14.85 5.35
CA LEU A 404 -26.66 15.71 5.44
C LEU A 404 -26.21 15.90 6.89
N ALA A 405 -27.15 16.13 7.82
CA ALA A 405 -26.89 16.23 9.24
C ALA A 405 -26.32 14.92 9.82
N VAL A 406 -26.89 13.77 9.47
CA VAL A 406 -26.40 12.44 9.88
C VAL A 406 -25.01 12.16 9.31
N ALA A 407 -24.77 12.43 8.02
CA ALA A 407 -23.45 12.25 7.41
C ALA A 407 -22.38 13.14 8.08
N ALA A 408 -22.71 14.40 8.38
CA ALA A 408 -21.84 15.31 9.12
C ALA A 408 -21.59 14.81 10.55
N ALA A 409 -22.65 14.48 11.31
CA ALA A 409 -22.55 13.97 12.68
C ALA A 409 -21.73 12.69 12.77
N THR A 410 -21.97 11.71 11.87
CA THR A 410 -21.17 10.48 11.80
C THR A 410 -19.71 10.79 11.47
N THR A 411 -19.43 11.72 10.55
CA THR A 411 -18.06 12.13 10.22
C THR A 411 -17.33 12.71 11.42
N VAL A 412 -17.95 13.61 12.18
CA VAL A 412 -17.26 14.31 13.28
C VAL A 412 -17.14 13.47 14.55
N VAL A 413 -18.11 12.59 14.82
CA VAL A 413 -17.98 11.56 15.87
C VAL A 413 -16.89 10.56 15.51
N TRP A 414 -16.79 10.16 14.24
CA TRP A 414 -15.72 9.28 13.78
C TRP A 414 -14.36 9.97 13.79
N ALA A 415 -14.27 11.23 13.35
CA ALA A 415 -13.05 12.01 13.40
C ALA A 415 -12.57 12.25 14.85
N TYR A 416 -13.48 12.44 15.81
CA TYR A 416 -13.16 12.45 17.24
C TYR A 416 -12.53 11.12 17.68
N ALA A 417 -13.10 9.98 17.26
CA ALA A 417 -12.56 8.65 17.57
C ALA A 417 -11.19 8.38 16.90
N LEU A 418 -10.98 8.86 15.67
CA LEU A 418 -9.68 8.76 14.97
C LEU A 418 -8.61 9.62 15.64
N LEU A 419 -8.90 10.90 15.92
CA LEU A 419 -8.00 11.81 16.65
C LEU A 419 -7.71 11.32 18.08
N GLY A 420 -8.67 10.62 18.70
CA GLY A 420 -8.49 9.99 20.01
C GLY A 420 -7.43 8.88 20.05
N ARG A 421 -6.95 8.38 18.90
CA ARG A 421 -5.86 7.39 18.80
C ARG A 421 -4.48 8.01 18.90
N THR A 422 -4.38 9.31 18.68
CA THR A 422 -3.14 10.10 18.83
C THR A 422 -3.40 11.24 19.81
N PRO A 423 -3.74 10.95 21.09
CA PRO A 423 -4.30 11.91 22.01
C PRO A 423 -3.36 13.09 22.35
N GLU A 424 -2.05 12.90 22.18
CA GLU A 424 -1.02 13.93 22.35
C GLU A 424 -0.90 14.88 21.14
N TYR A 425 -1.34 14.46 19.95
CA TYR A 425 -1.28 15.27 18.74
C TYR A 425 -2.52 16.18 18.65
N LEU A 426 -2.32 17.47 18.91
CA LEU A 426 -3.38 18.49 18.92
C LEU A 426 -4.57 18.08 19.82
N PRO A 427 -4.37 17.89 21.13
CA PRO A 427 -5.36 17.29 22.05
C PRO A 427 -6.72 18.00 22.09
N TRP A 428 -6.76 19.29 21.78
CA TRP A 428 -7.97 20.12 21.69
C TRP A 428 -8.79 19.86 20.41
N LEU A 429 -8.15 19.41 19.32
CA LEU A 429 -8.75 19.33 17.99
C LEU A 429 -9.94 18.37 17.95
N ARG A 430 -9.82 17.21 18.62
CA ARG A 430 -10.92 16.22 18.69
C ARG A 430 -12.19 16.84 19.29
N TRP A 431 -12.05 17.65 20.34
CA TRP A 431 -13.17 18.29 21.01
C TRP A 431 -13.76 19.43 20.18
N ALA A 432 -12.92 20.24 19.54
CA ALA A 432 -13.36 21.29 18.62
C ALA A 432 -14.14 20.71 17.41
N VAL A 433 -13.64 19.62 16.82
CA VAL A 433 -14.30 18.87 15.74
C VAL A 433 -15.64 18.31 16.22
N LEU A 434 -15.70 17.68 17.38
CA LEU A 434 -16.93 17.10 17.92
C LEU A 434 -17.99 18.17 18.19
N VAL A 435 -17.65 19.21 18.97
CA VAL A 435 -18.62 20.25 19.38
C VAL A 435 -19.05 21.10 18.19
N GLY A 436 -18.09 21.66 17.43
CA GLY A 436 -18.40 22.47 16.25
C GLY A 436 -19.13 21.68 15.18
N GLY A 437 -18.75 20.41 14.98
CA GLY A 437 -19.37 19.50 14.04
C GLY A 437 -20.82 19.15 14.37
N LEU A 438 -21.11 18.84 15.64
CA LEU A 438 -22.49 18.56 16.08
C LEU A 438 -23.38 19.81 16.01
N VAL A 439 -22.85 20.99 16.33
CA VAL A 439 -23.56 22.28 16.14
C VAL A 439 -23.84 22.52 14.65
N GLY A 440 -22.87 22.28 13.77
CA GLY A 440 -23.05 22.35 12.31
C GLY A 440 -24.13 21.38 11.81
N ALA A 441 -24.08 20.12 12.25
CA ALA A 441 -25.04 19.08 11.91
C ALA A 441 -26.48 19.43 12.38
N ALA A 442 -26.64 19.95 13.60
CA ALA A 442 -27.93 20.47 14.08
C ALA A 442 -28.42 21.66 13.23
N GLY A 443 -27.50 22.56 12.85
CA GLY A 443 -27.76 23.66 11.91
C GLY A 443 -28.31 23.19 10.56
N LEU A 444 -27.78 22.10 10.00
CA LEU A 444 -28.23 21.54 8.71
C LEU A 444 -29.70 21.07 8.73
N LEU A 445 -30.24 20.69 9.89
CA LEU A 445 -31.67 20.36 10.03
C LEU A 445 -32.56 21.60 9.86
N VAL A 446 -32.15 22.73 10.43
CA VAL A 446 -32.96 23.96 10.52
C VAL A 446 -32.69 24.98 9.40
N VAL A 447 -31.58 24.85 8.67
CA VAL A 447 -31.14 25.80 7.63
C VAL A 447 -32.20 26.08 6.56
N GLY A 448 -32.99 25.07 6.19
CA GLY A 448 -34.09 25.20 5.22
C GLY A 448 -35.41 25.74 5.78
N ARG A 449 -35.45 26.19 7.05
CA ARG A 449 -36.67 26.73 7.70
C ARG A 449 -36.50 28.14 8.25
N PHE A 450 -35.27 28.53 8.64
CA PHE A 450 -34.99 29.82 9.30
C PHE A 450 -33.74 30.55 8.74
N GLY A 451 -33.18 30.08 7.62
CA GLY A 451 -31.87 30.54 7.12
C GLY A 451 -31.89 31.77 6.22
N GLY A 452 -31.46 32.92 6.74
CA GLY A 452 -30.89 33.98 5.91
C GLY A 452 -29.51 33.57 5.35
N ARG A 453 -29.06 34.18 4.24
CA ARG A 453 -27.83 33.78 3.51
C ARG A 453 -26.58 33.64 4.42
N GLY A 454 -26.43 34.51 5.42
CA GLY A 454 -25.33 34.43 6.40
C GLY A 454 -25.37 33.15 7.24
N LEU A 455 -26.53 32.79 7.79
CA LEU A 455 -26.69 31.57 8.60
C LEU A 455 -26.44 30.31 7.76
N VAL A 456 -26.90 30.29 6.51
CA VAL A 456 -26.64 29.19 5.57
C VAL A 456 -25.14 28.98 5.38
N LEU A 457 -24.39 30.07 5.12
CA LEU A 457 -22.94 30.02 4.94
C LEU A 457 -22.20 29.62 6.23
N ALA A 458 -22.63 30.11 7.38
CA ALA A 458 -22.04 29.75 8.68
C ALA A 458 -22.22 28.26 9.00
N VAL A 459 -23.43 27.71 8.83
CA VAL A 459 -23.74 26.29 9.07
C VAL A 459 -22.96 25.37 8.14
N VAL A 460 -22.93 25.68 6.84
CA VAL A 460 -22.18 24.89 5.86
C VAL A 460 -20.68 24.99 6.11
N GLY A 461 -20.16 26.21 6.33
CA GLY A 461 -18.76 26.46 6.62
C GLY A 461 -18.28 25.70 7.86
N LEU A 462 -19.04 25.75 8.96
CA LEU A 462 -18.75 25.02 10.20
C LEU A 462 -18.78 23.50 9.99
N SER A 463 -19.80 22.98 9.30
CA SER A 463 -19.93 21.54 9.01
C SER A 463 -18.77 21.03 8.15
N CYS A 464 -18.39 21.78 7.11
CA CYS A 464 -17.25 21.45 6.25
C CYS A 464 -15.93 21.55 7.00
N ALA A 465 -15.71 22.62 7.78
CA ALA A 465 -14.48 22.81 8.56
C ALA A 465 -14.30 21.68 9.60
N ALA A 466 -15.33 21.38 10.40
CA ALA A 466 -15.26 20.30 11.37
C ALA A 466 -15.03 18.92 10.73
N SER A 467 -15.70 18.63 9.61
CA SER A 467 -15.55 17.35 8.88
C SER A 467 -14.16 17.17 8.25
N LEU A 468 -13.47 18.28 7.91
CA LEU A 468 -12.17 18.24 7.24
C LEU A 468 -10.99 18.52 8.16
N ALA A 469 -11.17 19.11 9.35
CA ALA A 469 -10.06 19.53 10.19
C ALA A 469 -9.18 18.35 10.68
N GLY A 470 -9.78 17.22 11.05
CA GLY A 470 -9.06 15.98 11.40
C GLY A 470 -8.16 15.44 10.27
N PRO A 471 -8.72 15.11 9.08
CA PRO A 471 -7.90 14.64 7.96
C PRO A 471 -6.94 15.70 7.43
N THR A 472 -7.27 17.00 7.53
CA THR A 472 -6.33 18.10 7.24
C THR A 472 -5.13 18.08 8.18
N ALA A 473 -5.34 17.94 9.50
CA ALA A 473 -4.25 17.90 10.47
C ALA A 473 -3.31 16.70 10.22
N TYR A 474 -3.87 15.52 9.96
CA TYR A 474 -3.06 14.34 9.59
C TYR A 474 -2.33 14.55 8.25
N THR A 475 -2.96 15.19 7.27
CA THR A 475 -2.34 15.53 5.99
C THR A 475 -1.18 16.51 6.19
N VAL A 476 -1.35 17.58 6.96
CA VAL A 476 -0.28 18.55 7.28
C VAL A 476 0.88 17.87 8.02
N SER A 477 0.60 16.98 8.98
CA SER A 477 1.65 16.16 9.60
C SER A 477 2.43 15.33 8.57
N THR A 478 1.71 14.71 7.63
CA THR A 478 2.30 13.89 6.54
C THR A 478 3.15 14.72 5.58
N LEU A 479 2.76 15.97 5.31
CA LEU A 479 3.55 16.89 4.48
C LEU A 479 4.85 17.30 5.19
N ASN A 480 4.79 17.55 6.50
CA ASN A 480 5.92 17.97 7.32
C ASN A 480 6.90 16.83 7.69
N SER A 481 6.52 15.57 7.50
CA SER A 481 7.38 14.40 7.76
C SER A 481 7.98 13.79 6.49
N GLY A 482 9.27 13.42 6.56
CA GLY A 482 9.91 12.55 5.58
C GLY A 482 9.57 11.08 5.83
N HIS A 483 9.41 10.29 4.77
CA HIS A 483 9.02 8.87 4.85
C HIS A 483 10.01 8.01 4.06
N GLN A 484 10.46 6.89 4.64
CA GLN A 484 11.44 5.97 4.03
C GLN A 484 11.09 4.51 4.40
N GLY A 485 11.63 3.56 3.63
CA GLY A 485 11.44 2.12 3.85
C GLY A 485 10.22 1.54 3.13
N SER A 486 9.98 0.23 3.29
CA SER A 486 8.94 -0.49 2.54
C SER A 486 7.54 -0.41 3.16
N ILE A 487 7.42 -0.01 4.42
CA ILE A 487 6.14 0.17 5.13
C ILE A 487 6.05 1.62 5.61
N VAL A 488 5.08 2.37 5.06
CA VAL A 488 4.86 3.79 5.38
C VAL A 488 3.40 4.07 5.73
N THR A 489 3.19 5.05 6.61
CA THR A 489 1.89 5.38 7.21
C THR A 489 1.74 6.90 7.29
N ALA A 490 0.61 7.45 6.87
CA ALA A 490 0.31 8.88 6.95
C ALA A 490 -0.20 9.27 8.35
N GLY A 491 -0.05 10.55 8.69
CA GLY A 491 -0.45 11.13 9.98
C GLY A 491 0.73 11.42 10.93
N PRO A 492 0.43 11.85 12.17
CA PRO A 492 1.43 12.02 13.21
C PRO A 492 1.97 10.68 13.70
N SER A 493 3.24 10.66 14.10
CA SER A 493 3.91 9.49 14.68
C SER A 493 3.42 9.24 16.11
N GLY A 494 2.29 8.52 16.25
CA GLY A 494 1.73 8.13 17.54
C GLY A 494 0.94 6.82 17.49
N GLY A 495 1.33 5.85 18.33
CA GLY A 495 0.44 4.81 18.83
C GLY A 495 -0.09 3.71 17.89
N GLY A 496 0.33 3.63 16.62
CA GLY A 496 -0.30 2.69 15.65
C GLY A 496 0.60 2.14 14.53
N GLY A 497 1.92 2.27 14.65
CA GLY A 497 2.85 1.66 13.69
C GLY A 497 2.76 0.14 13.76
N MET A 498 2.49 -0.51 12.63
CA MET A 498 2.59 -1.97 12.52
C MET A 498 4.05 -2.35 12.69
N GLY A 499 4.41 -2.92 13.84
CA GLY A 499 5.70 -3.59 14.00
C GLY A 499 5.78 -4.68 12.93
N GLY A 500 6.82 -4.63 12.08
CA GLY A 500 6.97 -5.62 11.00
C GLY A 500 7.03 -7.04 11.56
N PRO A 501 6.71 -8.08 10.76
CA PRO A 501 6.79 -9.47 11.19
C PRO A 501 8.16 -9.78 11.82
N GLY A 502 8.19 -10.00 13.14
CA GLY A 502 9.41 -10.08 13.95
C GLY A 502 9.45 -9.13 15.16
N GLY A 503 8.63 -8.07 15.18
CA GLY A 503 8.54 -7.11 16.30
C GLY A 503 7.71 -7.60 17.48
N GLY A 504 8.21 -8.57 18.25
CA GLY A 504 7.56 -9.02 19.49
C GLY A 504 7.66 -7.99 20.62
N GLY A 505 6.56 -7.32 20.97
CA GLY A 505 6.55 -6.37 22.09
C GLY A 505 5.31 -5.49 22.25
N ARG A 506 4.18 -6.06 22.70
CA ARG A 506 3.06 -5.25 23.24
C ARG A 506 3.31 -4.96 24.72
N GLY A 507 3.82 -3.76 25.02
CA GLY A 507 3.83 -3.19 26.37
C GLY A 507 2.84 -2.03 26.48
N GLY A 508 1.64 -2.27 27.02
CA GLY A 508 0.66 -1.24 27.32
C GLY A 508 0.76 -0.80 28.80
N PRO A 509 0.76 0.51 29.13
CA PRO A 509 0.96 0.96 30.50
C PRO A 509 -0.34 1.04 31.32
N GLY A 510 -0.30 0.46 32.53
CA GLY A 510 -0.97 1.01 33.73
C GLY A 510 -2.46 0.70 33.97
N ALA A 511 -2.73 0.03 35.10
CA ALA A 511 -3.93 0.25 35.92
C ALA A 511 -3.52 0.13 37.42
N PRO A 512 -4.08 0.93 38.35
CA PRO A 512 -3.50 1.09 39.69
C PRO A 512 -4.31 0.45 40.84
N GLY A 513 -3.58 0.04 41.90
CA GLY A 513 -3.99 0.24 43.30
C GLY A 513 -4.94 -0.75 43.98
N GLY A 514 -4.54 -1.22 45.18
CA GLY A 514 -5.35 -1.95 46.16
C GLY A 514 -5.01 -3.46 46.23
N GLY A 515 -4.79 -4.07 47.40
CA GLY A 515 -4.70 -3.55 48.77
C GLY A 515 -4.29 -4.69 49.73
N ASP A 516 -3.82 -4.37 50.94
CA ASP A 516 -3.23 -5.35 51.87
C ASP A 516 -4.21 -6.43 52.38
N GLY A 517 -3.69 -7.63 52.64
CA GLY A 517 -4.41 -8.73 53.30
C GLY A 517 -3.61 -10.04 53.35
N GLY A 518 -3.00 -10.36 54.49
CA GLY A 518 -2.20 -11.58 54.67
C GLY A 518 -3.03 -12.84 54.95
N GLY A 519 -2.46 -14.03 54.69
CA GLY A 519 -3.13 -15.31 54.96
C GLY A 519 -2.26 -16.55 54.74
N GLN A 520 -1.95 -17.25 55.82
CA GLN A 520 -1.07 -18.42 55.92
C GLN A 520 -1.56 -19.73 55.26
N ARG A 521 -0.57 -20.57 54.88
CA ARG A 521 -0.47 -22.05 55.03
C ARG A 521 -1.36 -23.01 54.22
N GLY A 522 -0.69 -24.06 53.72
CA GLY A 522 -1.23 -25.41 53.45
C GLY A 522 -1.96 -25.55 52.11
N GLY A 523 -1.86 -26.64 51.36
CA GLY A 523 -1.25 -27.95 51.62
C GLY A 523 -2.12 -29.06 51.03
N THR A 524 -1.54 -30.23 50.74
CA THR A 524 -2.20 -31.50 50.32
C THR A 524 -2.68 -31.65 48.86
N ARG A 525 -1.96 -32.53 48.14
CA ARG A 525 -2.48 -33.55 47.20
C ARG A 525 -3.17 -34.64 48.07
N PRO A 526 -4.20 -35.43 47.65
CA PRO A 526 -4.03 -36.56 46.73
C PRO A 526 -5.28 -36.81 45.81
N PRO A 527 -5.74 -38.06 45.49
CA PRO A 527 -5.41 -38.77 44.24
C PRO A 527 -6.64 -39.11 43.35
N GLY A 528 -6.43 -39.87 42.26
CA GLY A 528 -7.44 -40.14 41.21
C GLY A 528 -8.40 -41.32 41.44
N GLY A 529 -9.24 -41.59 40.42
CA GLY A 529 -10.23 -42.69 40.38
C GLY A 529 -10.78 -42.97 38.97
N GLN A 530 -11.35 -44.17 38.78
CA GLN A 530 -11.75 -44.78 37.49
C GLN A 530 -12.88 -44.09 36.68
N ALA A 531 -12.95 -44.46 35.38
CA ALA A 531 -14.11 -44.31 34.49
C ALA A 531 -15.28 -45.28 34.85
N PRO A 532 -16.48 -45.12 34.26
CA PRO A 532 -16.80 -45.84 33.02
C PRO A 532 -17.62 -45.02 32.00
N GLY A 533 -17.87 -45.56 30.80
CA GLY A 533 -18.58 -44.86 29.70
C GLY A 533 -19.68 -45.68 29.02
N GLN A 534 -20.30 -45.10 27.97
CA GLN A 534 -21.20 -45.70 26.95
C GLN A 534 -21.44 -44.63 25.85
N GLY A 535 -21.59 -44.94 24.55
CA GLY A 535 -21.53 -46.24 23.85
C GLY A 535 -21.48 -46.15 22.30
N GLN A 536 -21.32 -47.33 21.68
CA GLN A 536 -21.48 -47.78 20.26
C GLN A 536 -22.16 -46.84 19.21
N PHE A 537 -21.61 -46.59 18.01
CA PHE A 537 -21.42 -47.41 16.76
C PHE A 537 -22.67 -47.48 15.84
N PRO A 538 -22.55 -47.81 14.51
CA PRO A 538 -21.41 -47.92 13.57
C PRO A 538 -21.51 -46.87 12.41
N GLY A 539 -20.76 -46.85 11.28
CA GLY A 539 -19.57 -47.61 10.81
C GLY A 539 -19.72 -48.22 9.39
N GLN A 540 -18.88 -47.84 8.40
CA GLN A 540 -18.79 -48.47 7.06
C GLN A 540 -17.36 -48.44 6.46
N ALA A 541 -16.85 -49.58 5.99
CA ALA A 541 -15.65 -49.74 5.13
C ALA A 541 -16.11 -49.83 3.65
N GLN A 542 -15.33 -49.83 2.55
CA GLN A 542 -13.94 -50.19 2.17
C GLN A 542 -13.46 -49.17 1.08
N ASP A 543 -12.27 -49.18 0.43
CA ASP A 543 -11.06 -50.02 0.37
C ASP A 543 -9.86 -49.09 -0.06
N GLY A 544 -8.60 -49.47 -0.33
CA GLY A 544 -7.90 -50.76 -0.36
C GLY A 544 -6.93 -50.90 -1.54
N GLN A 545 -5.64 -50.53 -1.39
CA GLN A 545 -4.53 -51.03 -2.25
C GLN A 545 -3.13 -50.75 -1.66
N GLN A 546 -2.17 -51.65 -1.95
CA GLN A 546 -0.79 -51.72 -1.40
C GLN A 546 0.29 -51.30 -2.41
N GLY A 547 1.54 -51.19 -1.95
CA GLY A 547 2.76 -50.99 -2.77
C GLY A 547 3.77 -50.08 -2.05
N ASP A 548 4.45 -50.56 -1.02
CA ASP A 548 5.80 -51.19 -1.08
C ASP A 548 6.96 -50.19 -0.97
N ALA A 549 7.73 -50.31 0.11
CA ALA A 549 8.94 -49.55 0.40
C ALA A 549 10.03 -50.48 0.96
N PRO A 550 11.26 -50.52 0.39
CA PRO A 550 12.36 -51.28 0.97
C PRO A 550 13.04 -50.51 2.11
N GLY A 551 13.25 -51.18 3.24
CA GLY A 551 14.06 -50.64 4.35
C GLY A 551 15.56 -50.75 4.10
N GLY A 552 16.33 -49.81 4.66
CA GLY A 552 17.79 -49.81 4.66
C GLY A 552 18.33 -49.62 6.09
N THR A 553 19.17 -50.54 6.54
CA THR A 553 19.66 -50.65 7.92
C THR A 553 20.73 -49.62 8.29
N ALA A 554 20.67 -49.11 9.53
CA ALA A 554 21.77 -48.37 10.16
C ALA A 554 22.54 -49.27 11.16
N PRO A 555 23.88 -49.28 11.17
CA PRO A 555 24.69 -49.86 12.24
C PRO A 555 25.00 -48.82 13.34
N GLY A 556 24.93 -49.22 14.60
CA GLY A 556 25.27 -48.36 15.75
C GLY A 556 26.77 -48.40 16.12
N GLY A 557 27.20 -47.43 16.91
CA GLY A 557 28.58 -47.32 17.41
C GLY A 557 28.67 -46.61 18.76
N THR A 558 28.67 -47.41 19.84
CA THR A 558 29.32 -47.21 21.15
C THR A 558 29.39 -45.82 21.80
N ALA A 559 28.84 -45.71 23.02
CA ALA A 559 29.09 -44.61 23.95
C ALA A 559 30.07 -45.00 25.08
N SER A 560 31.02 -44.10 25.34
CA SER A 560 31.82 -43.95 26.58
C SER A 560 32.24 -42.47 26.64
N GLY A 561 32.31 -41.75 27.75
CA GLY A 561 32.29 -42.13 29.16
C GLY A 561 33.49 -41.45 29.85
N GLY A 562 33.33 -40.24 30.40
CA GLY A 562 34.47 -39.50 30.99
C GLY A 562 34.17 -38.10 31.53
N THR A 563 33.86 -38.02 32.84
CA THR A 563 34.29 -37.01 33.84
C THR A 563 34.42 -35.50 33.50
N ALA A 564 33.73 -34.68 34.30
CA ALA A 564 34.05 -33.25 34.53
C ALA A 564 35.32 -33.10 35.42
N PRO A 565 35.86 -31.87 35.60
CA PRO A 565 35.32 -30.98 36.65
C PRO A 565 35.25 -29.48 36.27
N GLY A 566 34.48 -28.70 37.04
CA GLY A 566 34.37 -27.25 36.88
C GLY A 566 35.44 -26.45 37.66
N GLY A 567 35.57 -25.17 37.32
CA GLY A 567 36.42 -24.19 38.02
C GLY A 567 35.68 -22.87 38.21
N ASN A 568 35.58 -22.42 39.46
CA ASN A 568 34.88 -21.20 39.88
C ASN A 568 35.88 -20.03 39.98
N GLY A 569 35.52 -18.83 39.52
CA GLY A 569 36.41 -17.65 39.52
C GLY A 569 35.67 -16.35 39.84
N THR A 570 36.15 -15.61 40.84
CA THR A 570 35.44 -14.51 41.53
C THR A 570 35.70 -13.10 40.99
N ALA A 571 34.70 -12.23 41.22
CA ALA A 571 34.65 -10.76 41.42
C ALA A 571 35.97 -9.95 41.65
N PRO A 572 36.01 -8.58 41.57
CA PRO A 572 34.91 -7.58 41.71
C PRO A 572 34.92 -6.49 40.58
N GLY A 573 34.10 -5.42 40.54
CA GLY A 573 33.07 -4.91 41.47
C GLY A 573 33.41 -3.52 42.02
N THR A 574 32.98 -2.45 41.35
CA THR A 574 32.98 -1.06 41.89
C THR A 574 31.72 -0.29 41.46
N SER A 575 31.07 0.34 42.42
CA SER A 575 29.96 1.28 42.20
C SER A 575 30.13 2.49 43.13
N THR A 576 29.89 3.68 42.58
CA THR A 576 29.76 4.95 43.32
C THR A 576 28.80 5.84 42.53
N GLY A 577 27.81 6.44 43.19
CA GLY A 577 26.87 7.35 42.55
C GLY A 577 26.42 8.47 43.49
N THR A 578 25.89 9.55 42.91
CA THR A 578 25.16 10.71 43.48
C THR A 578 24.98 11.70 42.30
N GLY A 579 23.92 12.50 42.11
CA GLY A 579 22.63 12.64 42.80
C GLY A 579 21.92 13.95 42.37
N ALA A 580 20.62 13.89 42.04
CA ALA A 580 19.58 14.95 41.97
C ALA A 580 19.85 16.38 41.39
N GLY A 581 18.88 16.93 40.63
CA GLY A 581 18.75 18.41 40.46
C GLY A 581 18.04 18.91 39.19
N THR A 582 16.80 19.38 39.33
CA THR A 582 15.89 19.96 38.30
C THR A 582 16.39 21.21 37.54
N GLY A 583 15.96 21.40 36.28
CA GLY A 583 15.99 22.69 35.57
C GLY A 583 15.31 22.70 34.19
N PHE A 584 14.39 23.64 33.93
CA PHE A 584 13.76 23.85 32.61
C PHE A 584 14.63 24.76 31.72
N GLY A 585 14.65 24.50 30.41
CA GLY A 585 15.27 25.41 29.42
C GLY A 585 14.98 25.00 27.97
N PHE A 586 14.41 25.92 27.18
CA PHE A 586 14.29 25.79 25.72
C PHE A 586 15.60 26.24 25.05
N GLY A 587 16.04 25.55 24.00
CA GLY A 587 17.16 26.02 23.17
C GLY A 587 17.72 24.94 22.22
N GLU A 588 17.84 25.28 20.94
CA GLU A 588 18.42 24.46 19.88
C GLU A 588 19.83 23.92 20.20
N GLY A 589 20.10 22.68 19.79
CA GLY A 589 21.42 22.08 19.91
C GLY A 589 21.51 20.73 19.20
N MET A 590 21.82 20.74 17.89
CA MET A 590 22.25 19.52 17.20
C MET A 590 23.52 18.98 17.85
N ARG A 591 23.44 17.80 18.48
CA ARG A 591 24.61 16.99 18.84
C ARG A 591 24.33 15.54 18.48
N GLY A 592 25.10 15.01 17.53
CA GLY A 592 24.96 13.64 17.05
C GLY A 592 25.39 12.61 18.11
N GLY A 593 24.63 11.53 18.21
CA GLY A 593 25.17 10.26 18.69
C GLY A 593 26.11 9.68 17.64
N GLY A 594 27.22 9.08 18.07
CA GLY A 594 28.26 8.58 17.17
C GLY A 594 27.75 7.52 16.18
N GLY A 595 28.22 7.60 14.95
CA GLY A 595 27.83 6.68 13.89
C GLY A 595 28.51 5.32 14.03
N GLY A 596 27.70 4.26 14.06
CA GLY A 596 28.07 2.95 13.53
C GLY A 596 27.26 2.70 12.26
N GLY A 597 27.89 2.22 11.18
CA GLY A 597 27.17 1.83 9.97
C GLY A 597 26.33 0.59 10.25
N GLY A 598 25.00 0.75 10.26
CA GLY A 598 24.07 -0.32 10.54
C GLY A 598 23.89 -1.27 9.36
N MET A 599 23.94 -2.58 9.64
CA MET A 599 23.46 -3.61 8.72
C MET A 599 22.00 -3.33 8.32
N GLY A 600 21.70 -3.42 7.02
CA GLY A 600 20.34 -3.30 6.50
C GLY A 600 19.43 -4.45 6.94
N GLY A 601 18.12 -4.21 6.92
CA GLY A 601 17.11 -5.17 7.33
C GLY A 601 16.08 -5.41 6.23
N LEU A 602 15.26 -6.46 6.37
CA LEU A 602 14.29 -6.89 5.34
C LEU A 602 13.39 -5.76 4.79
N LEU A 603 13.06 -4.75 5.62
CA LEU A 603 12.13 -3.67 5.27
C LEU A 603 12.81 -2.29 5.08
N ASN A 604 14.09 -2.17 5.40
CA ASN A 604 14.84 -0.90 5.43
C ASN A 604 16.20 -1.06 4.73
N GLY A 605 16.53 -0.12 3.83
CA GLY A 605 17.80 -0.17 3.09
C GLY A 605 19.02 -0.08 4.01
N ALA A 606 20.12 -0.71 3.61
CA ALA A 606 21.38 -0.63 4.36
C ALA A 606 21.88 0.81 4.48
N SER A 607 22.28 1.21 5.69
CA SER A 607 22.99 2.48 5.90
C SER A 607 24.47 2.29 5.57
N VAL A 608 24.89 2.87 4.44
CA VAL A 608 26.25 2.67 3.90
C VAL A 608 27.19 3.75 4.45
N SER A 609 28.25 3.33 5.14
CA SER A 609 29.27 4.26 5.65
C SER A 609 30.11 4.87 4.53
N THR A 610 30.83 5.96 4.83
CA THR A 610 31.74 6.61 3.87
C THR A 610 32.84 5.66 3.39
N GLU A 611 33.35 4.81 4.30
CA GLU A 611 34.41 3.84 4.08
C GLU A 611 33.91 2.69 3.19
N ALA A 612 32.73 2.12 3.50
CA ALA A 612 32.08 1.12 2.67
C ALA A 612 31.79 1.65 1.26
N LYS A 613 31.31 2.90 1.16
CA LYS A 613 31.09 3.58 -0.13
C LYS A 613 32.39 3.84 -0.90
N ALA A 614 33.50 4.11 -0.21
CA ALA A 614 34.81 4.28 -0.84
C ALA A 614 35.37 2.93 -1.34
N LEU A 615 35.27 1.87 -0.53
CA LEU A 615 35.64 0.50 -0.92
C LEU A 615 34.90 0.09 -2.20
N LEU A 616 33.57 0.15 -2.18
CA LEU A 616 32.71 -0.23 -3.32
C LEU A 616 32.72 0.78 -4.49
N LYS A 617 33.58 1.81 -4.45
CA LYS A 617 33.87 2.68 -5.60
C LYS A 617 35.24 2.41 -6.19
N LYS A 618 36.17 1.84 -5.41
CA LYS A 618 37.50 1.51 -5.86
C LYS A 618 37.40 0.48 -6.98
N ASP A 619 37.95 0.83 -8.14
CA ASP A 619 38.01 0.01 -9.35
C ASP A 619 36.64 -0.51 -9.86
N ALA A 620 35.53 0.08 -9.41
CA ALA A 620 34.16 -0.38 -9.68
C ALA A 620 33.78 -0.43 -11.18
N GLY A 621 34.52 0.27 -12.05
CA GLY A 621 34.37 0.21 -13.51
C GLY A 621 34.98 -1.03 -14.18
N ALA A 622 35.79 -1.83 -13.46
CA ALA A 622 36.35 -3.08 -13.96
C ALA A 622 35.39 -4.27 -13.84
N TYR A 623 34.30 -4.13 -13.07
CA TYR A 623 33.38 -5.21 -12.71
C TYR A 623 31.99 -4.97 -13.30
N THR A 624 31.22 -6.05 -13.50
CA THR A 624 29.81 -5.95 -13.89
C THR A 624 28.95 -5.50 -12.70
N TRP A 625 29.28 -6.02 -11.51
CA TRP A 625 28.69 -5.62 -10.23
C TRP A 625 29.82 -5.29 -9.24
N THR A 626 29.78 -4.10 -8.63
CA THR A 626 30.78 -3.74 -7.61
C THR A 626 30.57 -4.51 -6.31
N ALA A 627 29.37 -5.03 -6.10
CA ALA A 627 29.09 -5.97 -5.02
C ALA A 627 27.92 -6.89 -5.35
N ALA A 628 27.79 -7.99 -4.62
CA ALA A 628 26.56 -8.76 -4.49
C ALA A 628 26.10 -8.77 -3.02
N ALA A 629 24.79 -8.74 -2.78
CA ALA A 629 24.21 -8.76 -1.43
C ALA A 629 22.92 -9.57 -1.39
N VAL A 630 22.67 -10.28 -0.28
CA VAL A 630 21.42 -11.02 -0.06
C VAL A 630 20.29 -10.05 0.27
N GLY A 631 19.18 -10.18 -0.45
CA GLY A 631 18.00 -9.31 -0.32
C GLY A 631 18.13 -7.99 -1.08
N ALA A 632 17.15 -7.70 -1.95
CA ALA A 632 17.16 -6.54 -2.82
C ALA A 632 17.15 -5.20 -2.07
N GLN A 633 16.59 -5.16 -0.86
CA GLN A 633 16.59 -3.96 -0.01
C GLN A 633 18.02 -3.59 0.43
N ASN A 634 18.87 -4.59 0.69
CA ASN A 634 20.28 -4.40 1.03
C ASN A 634 21.08 -3.96 -0.20
N ALA A 635 20.94 -4.70 -1.31
CA ALA A 635 21.60 -4.38 -2.58
C ALA A 635 21.26 -2.94 -3.05
N ALA A 636 19.99 -2.54 -2.94
CA ALA A 636 19.54 -1.20 -3.27
C ALA A 636 20.22 -0.10 -2.44
N GLY A 637 20.47 -0.32 -1.14
CA GLY A 637 21.19 0.62 -0.28
C GLY A 637 22.61 0.90 -0.79
N TYR A 638 23.36 -0.16 -1.09
CA TYR A 638 24.71 -0.05 -1.66
C TYR A 638 24.71 0.57 -3.06
N GLN A 639 23.81 0.16 -3.96
CA GLN A 639 23.72 0.71 -5.31
C GLN A 639 23.40 2.21 -5.34
N LEU A 640 22.45 2.66 -4.51
CA LEU A 640 22.08 4.07 -4.38
C LEU A 640 23.20 4.91 -3.72
N ALA A 641 24.02 4.29 -2.85
CA ALA A 641 25.15 4.95 -2.22
C ALA A 641 26.35 5.09 -3.16
N THR A 642 26.68 4.05 -3.93
CA THR A 642 27.86 4.01 -4.81
C THR A 642 27.59 4.66 -6.17
N GLY A 643 26.41 4.45 -6.76
CA GLY A 643 26.14 4.79 -8.16
C GLY A 643 26.34 3.62 -9.14
N HIS A 644 26.87 2.49 -8.66
CA HIS A 644 27.30 1.33 -9.45
C HIS A 644 26.40 0.11 -9.20
N PRO A 645 26.21 -0.81 -10.17
CA PRO A 645 25.36 -1.98 -10.01
C PRO A 645 25.76 -2.85 -8.82
N VAL A 646 24.77 -3.28 -8.04
CA VAL A 646 24.92 -4.26 -6.95
C VAL A 646 23.93 -5.40 -7.19
N MET A 647 24.44 -6.63 -7.33
CA MET A 647 23.60 -7.80 -7.57
C MET A 647 22.79 -8.12 -6.31
N ALA A 648 21.46 -8.20 -6.44
CA ALA A 648 20.63 -8.79 -5.40
C ALA A 648 20.57 -10.31 -5.57
N ILE A 649 20.91 -11.03 -4.49
CA ILE A 649 20.77 -12.48 -4.39
C ILE A 649 19.45 -12.77 -3.65
N GLY A 650 18.62 -13.60 -4.27
CA GLY A 650 17.37 -14.09 -3.69
C GLY A 650 16.19 -13.11 -3.71
N GLY A 651 16.17 -12.15 -4.64
CA GLY A 651 15.04 -11.24 -4.77
C GLY A 651 14.84 -10.33 -3.55
N PHE A 652 13.59 -9.99 -3.22
CA PHE A 652 13.32 -9.02 -2.14
C PHE A 652 13.81 -9.52 -0.77
N ASN A 653 13.49 -10.77 -0.43
CA ASN A 653 13.64 -11.35 0.90
C ASN A 653 14.79 -12.35 1.03
N GLY A 654 15.53 -12.63 -0.04
CA GLY A 654 16.57 -13.68 -0.08
C GLY A 654 16.07 -15.09 -0.44
N SER A 655 14.80 -15.27 -0.82
CA SER A 655 14.20 -16.59 -1.11
C SER A 655 14.12 -16.98 -2.59
N ASP A 656 14.22 -16.04 -3.53
CA ASP A 656 14.15 -16.38 -4.96
C ASP A 656 15.35 -17.28 -5.34
N PRO A 657 15.18 -18.31 -6.20
CA PRO A 657 16.28 -19.17 -6.63
C PRO A 657 17.15 -18.49 -7.73
N SER A 658 17.64 -17.28 -7.46
CA SER A 658 18.48 -16.51 -8.38
C SER A 658 19.52 -15.60 -7.69
N PRO A 659 20.78 -15.59 -8.16
CA PRO A 659 21.39 -16.60 -9.04
C PRO A 659 21.45 -17.97 -8.34
N THR A 660 21.64 -19.04 -9.11
CA THR A 660 22.03 -20.34 -8.52
C THR A 660 23.49 -20.28 -8.04
N LEU A 661 23.89 -21.13 -7.09
CA LEU A 661 25.29 -21.22 -6.66
C LEU A 661 26.25 -21.40 -7.86
N ALA A 662 25.91 -22.28 -8.82
CA ALA A 662 26.73 -22.51 -10.00
C ALA A 662 26.85 -21.26 -10.91
N GLN A 663 25.77 -20.48 -11.07
CA GLN A 663 25.82 -19.20 -11.78
C GLN A 663 26.68 -18.18 -11.03
N PHE A 664 26.55 -18.11 -9.71
CA PHE A 664 27.32 -17.19 -8.88
C PHE A 664 28.83 -17.50 -8.93
N LYS A 665 29.23 -18.77 -8.77
CA LYS A 665 30.62 -19.21 -8.93
C LYS A 665 31.19 -18.80 -10.29
N LYS A 666 30.46 -19.09 -11.37
CA LYS A 666 30.84 -18.68 -12.72
C LYS A 666 31.02 -17.15 -12.86
N TYR A 667 30.17 -16.33 -12.23
CA TYR A 667 30.34 -14.88 -12.27
C TYR A 667 31.57 -14.40 -11.50
N VAL A 668 31.97 -15.09 -10.43
CA VAL A 668 33.22 -14.82 -9.70
C VAL A 668 34.43 -15.26 -10.53
N GLU A 669 34.41 -16.47 -11.10
CA GLU A 669 35.45 -16.98 -12.01
C GLU A 669 35.66 -16.08 -13.24
N GLU A 670 34.58 -15.50 -13.79
CA GLU A 670 34.62 -14.53 -14.89
C GLU A 670 35.00 -13.10 -14.44
N GLY A 671 35.35 -12.88 -13.17
CA GLY A 671 35.75 -11.57 -12.63
C GLY A 671 34.63 -10.51 -12.63
N LYS A 672 33.36 -10.92 -12.64
CA LYS A 672 32.22 -10.00 -12.80
C LYS A 672 31.75 -9.32 -11.52
N ILE A 673 32.10 -9.86 -10.36
CA ILE A 673 31.67 -9.38 -9.04
C ILE A 673 32.91 -9.10 -8.20
N HIS A 674 33.05 -7.88 -7.65
CA HIS A 674 34.20 -7.50 -6.82
C HIS A 674 34.04 -7.98 -5.37
N TYR A 675 32.98 -7.53 -4.69
CA TYR A 675 32.73 -7.84 -3.29
C TYR A 675 31.44 -8.65 -3.09
N PHE A 676 31.38 -9.47 -2.05
CA PHE A 676 30.12 -9.95 -1.48
C PHE A 676 29.89 -9.26 -0.13
N VAL A 677 28.69 -8.71 0.08
CA VAL A 677 28.30 -8.09 1.35
C VAL A 677 27.63 -9.13 2.23
N SER A 678 28.21 -9.37 3.40
CA SER A 678 27.61 -10.25 4.40
C SER A 678 26.29 -9.66 4.93
N GLY A 679 25.22 -10.45 4.88
CA GLY A 679 23.97 -10.13 5.54
C GLY A 679 24.08 -10.40 7.04
N GLY A 680 23.50 -9.54 7.88
CA GLY A 680 23.50 -9.76 9.31
C GLY A 680 22.79 -11.06 9.71
N THR A 681 23.25 -11.68 10.79
CA THR A 681 22.69 -12.91 11.38
C THR A 681 21.21 -12.80 11.78
N GLY A 682 20.62 -11.60 11.75
CA GLY A 682 19.18 -11.34 11.95
C GLY A 682 18.33 -11.26 10.67
N GLY A 683 18.89 -11.49 9.48
CA GLY A 683 18.17 -11.41 8.19
C GLY A 683 18.21 -12.67 7.33
N GLY A 684 18.98 -13.69 7.71
CA GLY A 684 18.92 -14.99 7.07
C GLY A 684 17.60 -15.69 7.39
N GLY A 685 16.95 -16.28 6.38
CA GLY A 685 15.78 -17.13 6.62
C GLY A 685 16.12 -18.25 7.60
N MET A 686 15.33 -18.40 8.66
CA MET A 686 15.50 -19.47 9.65
C MET A 686 15.44 -20.83 8.95
N GLY A 687 16.60 -21.48 8.80
CA GLY A 687 16.74 -22.87 8.38
C GLY A 687 16.23 -23.22 6.97
N GLY A 688 17.05 -23.05 5.93
CA GLY A 688 16.72 -23.55 4.59
C GLY A 688 17.92 -23.72 3.65
N ASN A 689 17.91 -24.80 2.87
CA ASN A 689 18.87 -25.12 1.79
C ASN A 689 18.68 -24.24 0.53
N GLY A 690 18.37 -22.95 0.71
CA GLY A 690 18.15 -22.00 -0.40
C GLY A 690 19.45 -21.56 -1.08
N THR A 691 19.35 -21.04 -2.31
CA THR A 691 20.54 -20.60 -3.07
C THR A 691 21.32 -19.49 -2.33
N SER A 692 20.62 -18.58 -1.65
CA SER A 692 21.23 -17.47 -0.92
C SER A 692 22.09 -17.92 0.27
N SER A 693 21.67 -18.95 1.01
CA SER A 693 22.47 -19.52 2.09
C SER A 693 23.66 -20.31 1.54
N GLN A 694 23.45 -21.12 0.49
CA GLN A 694 24.52 -21.83 -0.22
C GLN A 694 25.62 -20.89 -0.75
N ILE A 695 25.23 -19.76 -1.36
CA ILE A 695 26.17 -18.74 -1.84
C ILE A 695 26.90 -18.08 -0.65
N SER A 696 26.19 -17.72 0.41
CA SER A 696 26.79 -17.07 1.59
C SER A 696 27.81 -17.98 2.29
N SER A 697 27.50 -19.28 2.46
CA SER A 697 28.43 -20.27 3.01
C SER A 697 29.65 -20.44 2.10
N TRP A 698 29.45 -20.67 0.79
CA TRP A 698 30.57 -20.83 -0.13
C TRP A 698 31.49 -19.61 -0.14
N VAL A 699 30.94 -18.39 -0.14
CA VAL A 699 31.78 -17.17 -0.08
C VAL A 699 32.58 -17.11 1.22
N THR A 700 31.93 -17.33 2.36
CA THR A 700 32.56 -17.28 3.69
C THR A 700 33.69 -18.31 3.84
N GLU A 701 33.56 -19.47 3.19
CA GLU A 701 34.56 -20.54 3.20
C GLU A 701 35.73 -20.30 2.24
N ASN A 702 35.59 -19.45 1.22
CA ASN A 702 36.53 -19.39 0.08
C ASN A 702 37.19 -18.02 -0.14
N PHE A 703 36.75 -16.93 0.49
CA PHE A 703 37.25 -15.57 0.20
C PHE A 703 37.61 -14.75 1.45
N THR A 704 38.51 -13.80 1.27
CA THR A 704 39.09 -13.01 2.37
C THR A 704 38.06 -12.04 2.97
N GLU A 705 37.85 -12.10 4.29
CA GLU A 705 36.97 -11.15 5.00
C GLU A 705 37.61 -9.77 5.11
N VAL A 706 36.82 -8.73 4.84
CA VAL A 706 37.17 -7.31 4.95
C VAL A 706 36.05 -6.59 5.73
N THR A 707 36.27 -6.32 7.01
CA THR A 707 35.33 -5.55 7.84
C THR A 707 35.61 -4.05 7.74
N LEU A 708 34.66 -3.24 7.27
CA LEU A 708 34.77 -1.77 7.22
C LEU A 708 33.48 -1.08 7.65
N GLY A 709 33.58 -0.05 8.48
CA GLY A 709 32.45 0.82 8.86
C GLY A 709 31.32 0.15 9.64
N GLY A 710 31.52 -1.08 10.14
CA GLY A 710 30.50 -1.90 10.80
C GLY A 710 29.84 -2.94 9.89
N ALA A 711 30.20 -2.99 8.61
CA ALA A 711 29.76 -4.02 7.66
C ALA A 711 30.91 -4.97 7.29
N THR A 712 30.58 -6.26 7.13
CA THR A 712 31.51 -7.28 6.62
C THR A 712 31.35 -7.45 5.11
N PHE A 713 32.47 -7.35 4.40
CA PHE A 713 32.60 -7.65 2.98
C PHE A 713 33.52 -8.88 2.81
N TYR A 714 33.40 -9.56 1.68
CA TYR A 714 34.36 -10.57 1.24
C TYR A 714 34.89 -10.16 -0.13
N ASP A 715 36.22 -10.13 -0.30
CA ASP A 715 36.85 -9.78 -1.58
C ASP A 715 36.91 -11.01 -2.48
N LEU A 716 36.07 -11.02 -3.53
CA LEU A 716 35.93 -12.15 -4.44
C LEU A 716 37.09 -12.28 -5.42
N THR A 717 38.09 -11.39 -5.35
CA THR A 717 39.36 -11.50 -6.07
C THR A 717 40.49 -12.11 -5.22
N GLN A 718 40.28 -12.28 -3.90
CA GLN A 718 41.27 -12.77 -2.94
C GLN A 718 40.80 -14.07 -2.28
N PRO A 719 40.98 -15.23 -2.95
CA PRO A 719 40.62 -16.52 -2.39
C PRO A 719 41.46 -16.87 -1.15
N VAL A 720 40.89 -17.64 -0.24
CA VAL A 720 41.56 -18.12 0.99
C VAL A 720 42.27 -19.46 0.70
N GLY A 721 43.45 -19.37 0.08
CA GLY A 721 44.31 -20.52 -0.23
C GLY A 721 44.59 -20.70 -1.72
#